data_AF-A0A535DT07-F1
#
_entry.id   AF-A0A535DT07-F1
#
_cell.length_a   1.000
_cell.length_b   1.000
_cell.length_c   1.000
_cell.angle_alpha   90.00
_cell.angle_beta   90.00
_cell.angle_gamma   90.00
#
_symmetry.space_group_name_H-M   'P 1'
#
loop_
_entity.id
_entity.type
_entity.pdbx_description
1 polymer ?
#
loop_
_entity_poly.entity_id
_entity_poly.type
_entity_poly.pdbx_seq_one_letter_code
_entity_poly.pdbx_strand_id
1 'polypeptide(L)'
;MFEREGVLAAIALVLERARAGQGQALFVIGEAGLGKTSVLELARAQAEGFTVGIGRGQAMEATLHFGIVSEALRGIGAGSPLDVSRGATSKGLDARAAYFYTTLRHLERRSEPALILLDDLHWADPDSLALVSFLSHRLASLPVALVATLRPWPRAALDLARHLAQQGQAQLEQLMPLSPPAATALLTERMGAEPAEETSGRAWAASGGNPLFLEEIARHLQEGRSLDELDERGNEATILLSRIFGRPGTDRRFAHAASVFGIEFRPALAASVAGLEDGEATEALAALVDTGLVRPGQAGWAQFAHPLFRQALYEDMAPPVRERWHASAFRHLLAHGAQPAEAAEHAVSGQLLGDAEAIAVLQRAGRAAMADGAVATARHRLQSAVVLAGDSPSPQLLIGLAETLLSTGEPSIAVALYNRILDASAIDRELQAHVHRMLGRALFASGDAAAAEAQFAAAAELGLAAPDPTPGIEALLDHSTACWIAGRIARAVEFAVRARDLAHNAGPDVRRRADSTWALVTFISGSAEGLPAAAAAAAEAELNPLLDTVDPTWSWGPLGNYMFISEFAEQYDEARRVLGIAYRAAEQLGAPMAIGLLDSLRANALIRRGRLHEALAHAEHALTMADLVPSLTGYAWIANAATVLELGRLDDAAAWCDRLEKLPQSVILRLWIQRMRGIIAGRRGNQMEASDQFLIAEKIANQAGLFEPCVVPWSRDAITAHVACGRLDDAARVVGWLEARSEHLPCRWPRATAVFGRAQLAEKSGENETAEALYRDALDLYSQIRQPLSEIRTMIYFGRFLRQIGKSIEARPYLNRAVEVATEAGATWLAQQAMDELHAARGRQRKRASPDDLTPMERRVGMLALDGLKVRQIADHLSVSPRTVESHLQKVYQKLHVSSQVELMKAGLPVERSAPD
;
A
#
# COMPACT_ATOMS: atom_id res chain seq x y z
N MET A 1 -37.64 -18.34 -9.58
CA MET A 1 -36.39 -17.92 -10.24
C MET A 1 -35.87 -19.12 -11.01
N PHE A 2 -35.67 -19.00 -12.33
CA PHE A 2 -35.39 -20.12 -13.23
C PHE A 2 -33.93 -20.11 -13.71
N GLU A 3 -33.25 -21.25 -13.67
CA GLU A 3 -31.85 -21.43 -14.15
C GLU A 3 -30.85 -20.46 -13.51
N ARG A 4 -30.85 -20.38 -12.17
CA ARG A 4 -29.95 -19.49 -11.40
C ARG A 4 -29.25 -20.22 -10.25
N GLU A 5 -29.18 -21.55 -10.25
CA GLU A 5 -28.62 -22.33 -9.14
C GLU A 5 -27.16 -21.96 -8.82
N GLY A 6 -26.33 -21.75 -9.84
CA GLY A 6 -24.91 -21.38 -9.67
C GLY A 6 -24.73 -20.05 -8.93
N VAL A 7 -25.46 -19.02 -9.33
CA VAL A 7 -25.43 -17.69 -8.69
C VAL A 7 -25.95 -17.76 -7.26
N LEU A 8 -26.99 -18.55 -7.00
CA LEU A 8 -27.53 -18.74 -5.64
C LEU A 8 -26.50 -19.44 -4.72
N ALA A 9 -25.81 -20.46 -5.22
CA ALA A 9 -24.75 -21.13 -4.48
C ALA A 9 -23.57 -20.19 -4.20
N ALA A 10 -23.19 -19.35 -5.18
CA ALA A 10 -22.13 -18.36 -5.01
C ALA A 10 -22.49 -17.31 -3.95
N ILE A 11 -23.74 -16.80 -3.94
CA ILE A 11 -24.24 -15.89 -2.90
C ILE A 11 -24.14 -16.54 -1.52
N ALA A 12 -24.65 -17.77 -1.37
CA ALA A 12 -24.63 -18.47 -0.09
C ALA A 12 -23.19 -18.63 0.42
N LEU A 13 -22.27 -19.02 -0.46
CA LEU A 13 -20.86 -19.19 -0.12
C LEU A 13 -20.19 -17.89 0.35
N VAL A 14 -20.37 -16.77 -0.36
CA VAL A 14 -19.74 -15.50 0.06
C VAL A 14 -20.31 -14.99 1.40
N LEU A 15 -21.60 -15.19 1.65
CA LEU A 15 -22.23 -14.84 2.93
C LEU A 15 -21.72 -15.76 4.06
N GLU A 16 -21.64 -17.07 3.85
CA GLU A 16 -21.10 -18.01 4.85
C GLU A 16 -19.65 -17.68 5.23
N ARG A 17 -18.80 -17.40 4.23
CA ARG A 17 -17.40 -17.04 4.50
C ARG A 17 -17.27 -15.71 5.23
N ALA A 18 -18.08 -14.71 4.88
CA ALA A 18 -18.10 -13.44 5.59
C ALA A 18 -18.55 -13.59 7.06
N ARG A 19 -19.51 -14.47 7.35
CA ARG A 19 -19.88 -14.83 8.75
C ARG A 19 -18.71 -15.46 9.51
N ALA A 20 -17.84 -16.20 8.83
CA ALA A 20 -16.63 -16.79 9.40
C ALA A 20 -15.43 -15.80 9.47
N GLY A 21 -15.63 -14.53 9.12
CA GLY A 21 -14.56 -13.52 9.10
C GLY A 21 -13.64 -13.59 7.87
N GLN A 22 -14.04 -14.32 6.82
CA GLN A 22 -13.27 -14.54 5.60
C GLN A 22 -14.02 -14.00 4.37
N GLY A 23 -14.08 -12.68 4.24
CA GLY A 23 -14.80 -12.01 3.17
C GLY A 23 -14.34 -12.38 1.76
N GLN A 24 -15.25 -12.17 0.79
CA GLN A 24 -15.00 -12.38 -0.63
C GLN A 24 -15.93 -11.51 -1.48
N ALA A 25 -15.50 -11.19 -2.70
CA ALA A 25 -16.31 -10.52 -3.70
C ALA A 25 -16.99 -11.53 -4.66
N LEU A 26 -18.21 -11.22 -5.10
CA LEU A 26 -18.94 -11.93 -6.15
C LEU A 26 -19.37 -10.91 -7.22
N PHE A 27 -18.96 -11.14 -8.45
CA PHE A 27 -19.37 -10.35 -9.61
C PHE A 27 -20.34 -11.13 -10.48
N VAL A 28 -21.48 -10.51 -10.81
CA VAL A 28 -22.55 -11.13 -11.60
C VAL A 28 -22.71 -10.37 -12.91
N ILE A 29 -22.29 -11.00 -14.00
CA ILE A 29 -22.34 -10.42 -15.35
C ILE A 29 -23.68 -10.78 -15.99
N GLY A 30 -24.34 -9.81 -16.62
CA GLY A 30 -25.49 -10.10 -17.47
C GLY A 30 -25.90 -8.92 -18.33
N GLU A 31 -26.46 -9.20 -19.50
CA GLU A 31 -27.12 -8.17 -20.32
C GLU A 31 -28.31 -7.54 -19.58
N ALA A 32 -28.78 -6.42 -20.10
CA ALA A 32 -29.95 -5.74 -19.55
C ALA A 32 -31.18 -6.66 -19.54
N GLY A 33 -31.94 -6.66 -18.44
CA GLY A 33 -33.16 -7.47 -18.30
C GLY A 33 -32.94 -8.93 -17.85
N LEU A 34 -31.70 -9.43 -17.72
CA LEU A 34 -31.43 -10.83 -17.33
C LEU A 34 -31.64 -11.17 -15.84
N GLY A 35 -32.13 -10.22 -15.03
CA GLY A 35 -32.42 -10.42 -13.60
C GLY A 35 -31.29 -10.08 -12.62
N LYS A 36 -30.30 -9.27 -13.04
CA LYS A 36 -29.18 -8.81 -12.18
C LYS A 36 -29.65 -8.18 -10.86
N THR A 37 -30.57 -7.22 -10.92
CA THR A 37 -31.11 -6.57 -9.72
C THR A 37 -31.84 -7.57 -8.80
N SER A 38 -32.53 -8.57 -9.37
CA SER A 38 -33.17 -9.64 -8.58
C SER A 38 -32.16 -10.49 -7.82
N VAL A 39 -30.94 -10.68 -8.36
CA VAL A 39 -29.84 -11.36 -7.67
C VAL A 39 -29.40 -10.59 -6.42
N LEU A 40 -29.30 -9.26 -6.50
CA LEU A 40 -28.96 -8.41 -5.35
C LEU A 40 -30.05 -8.43 -4.28
N GLU A 41 -31.32 -8.39 -4.67
CA GLU A 41 -32.44 -8.49 -3.71
C GLU A 41 -32.46 -9.84 -2.99
N LEU A 42 -32.08 -10.93 -3.67
CA LEU A 42 -31.92 -12.24 -3.02
C LEU A 42 -30.72 -12.29 -2.08
N ALA A 43 -29.58 -11.73 -2.49
CA ALA A 43 -28.43 -11.62 -1.60
C ALA A 43 -28.81 -10.86 -0.32
N ARG A 44 -29.56 -9.75 -0.47
CA ARG A 44 -30.11 -8.98 0.67
C ARG A 44 -31.05 -9.82 1.54
N ALA A 45 -31.94 -10.60 0.94
CA ALA A 45 -32.89 -11.42 1.69
C ALA A 45 -32.22 -12.57 2.47
N GLN A 46 -31.10 -13.11 1.98
CA GLN A 46 -30.33 -14.18 2.64
C GLN A 46 -29.30 -13.66 3.66
N ALA A 47 -29.10 -12.35 3.72
CA ALA A 47 -28.11 -11.69 4.58
C ALA A 47 -28.61 -11.48 6.02
N GLU A 48 -29.31 -12.46 6.60
CA GLU A 48 -29.73 -12.40 8.00
C GLU A 48 -28.50 -12.27 8.91
N GLY A 49 -28.54 -11.27 9.80
CA GLY A 49 -27.43 -10.91 10.69
C GLY A 49 -26.36 -9.99 10.09
N PHE A 50 -26.53 -9.52 8.85
CA PHE A 50 -25.61 -8.56 8.21
C PHE A 50 -26.11 -7.13 8.31
N THR A 51 -25.18 -6.17 8.41
CA THR A 51 -25.48 -4.80 8.00
C THR A 51 -25.37 -4.70 6.49
N VAL A 52 -26.42 -4.24 5.80
CA VAL A 52 -26.47 -4.21 4.33
C VAL A 52 -26.40 -2.78 3.82
N GLY A 53 -25.48 -2.52 2.90
CA GLY A 53 -25.38 -1.27 2.15
C GLY A 53 -25.55 -1.51 0.66
N ILE A 54 -26.27 -0.62 -0.01
CA ILE A 54 -26.57 -0.73 -1.44
C ILE A 54 -26.10 0.55 -2.13
N GLY A 55 -25.31 0.39 -3.17
CA GLY A 55 -24.98 1.44 -4.12
C GLY A 55 -25.56 1.09 -5.48
N ARG A 56 -26.16 2.06 -6.16
CA ARG A 56 -26.65 1.90 -7.52
C ARG A 56 -25.76 2.67 -8.48
N GLY A 57 -25.66 2.18 -9.72
CA GLY A 57 -24.89 2.79 -10.79
C GLY A 57 -25.82 3.27 -11.90
N GLN A 58 -25.77 4.56 -12.19
CA GLN A 58 -26.48 5.22 -13.27
C GLN A 58 -25.50 5.98 -14.17
N ALA A 59 -25.85 6.20 -15.44
CA ALA A 59 -24.99 6.91 -16.39
C ALA A 59 -24.55 8.30 -15.88
N MET A 60 -25.41 9.01 -15.15
CA MET A 60 -25.06 10.30 -14.52
C MET A 60 -24.31 10.16 -13.19
N GLU A 61 -24.38 9.02 -12.51
CA GLU A 61 -23.62 8.78 -11.27
C GLU A 61 -22.14 8.52 -11.54
N ALA A 62 -21.74 8.23 -12.79
CA ALA A 62 -20.35 8.29 -13.24
C ALA A 62 -19.70 9.67 -12.99
N THR A 63 -20.52 10.71 -12.72
CA THR A 63 -20.06 12.07 -12.41
C THR A 63 -19.86 12.34 -10.92
N LEU A 64 -20.39 11.48 -10.03
CA LEU A 64 -20.27 11.62 -8.58
C LEU A 64 -19.01 10.90 -8.09
N HIS A 65 -18.16 11.62 -7.36
CA HIS A 65 -16.93 11.07 -6.78
C HIS A 65 -17.26 9.90 -5.85
N PHE A 66 -16.73 8.72 -6.15
CA PHE A 66 -17.01 7.51 -5.38
C PHE A 66 -18.51 7.20 -5.24
N GLY A 67 -19.35 7.59 -6.20
CA GLY A 67 -20.80 7.64 -6.04
C GLY A 67 -21.41 6.34 -5.52
N ILE A 68 -21.31 5.28 -6.33
CA ILE A 68 -21.87 3.96 -6.02
C ILE A 68 -21.30 3.37 -4.71
N VAL A 69 -19.99 3.52 -4.48
CA VAL A 69 -19.35 2.95 -3.29
C VAL A 69 -19.72 3.76 -2.04
N SER A 70 -19.76 5.08 -2.12
CA SER A 70 -20.15 5.95 -1.01
C SER A 70 -21.58 5.71 -0.58
N GLU A 71 -22.50 5.49 -1.52
CA GLU A 71 -23.89 5.14 -1.22
C GLU A 71 -23.96 3.81 -0.44
N ALA A 72 -23.27 2.77 -0.93
CA ALA A 72 -23.21 1.48 -0.26
C ALA A 72 -22.57 1.59 1.14
N LEU A 73 -21.47 2.35 1.28
CA LEU A 73 -20.78 2.54 2.55
C LEU A 73 -21.65 3.27 3.60
N ARG A 74 -22.45 4.25 3.18
CA ARG A 74 -23.42 4.90 4.09
C ARG A 74 -24.44 3.90 4.64
N GLY A 75 -24.91 2.98 3.78
CA GLY A 75 -25.87 1.94 4.18
C GLY A 75 -25.35 1.00 5.27
N ILE A 76 -24.03 0.77 5.35
CA ILE A 76 -23.41 -0.03 6.42
C ILE A 76 -22.98 0.79 7.66
N GLY A 77 -23.35 2.07 7.72
CA GLY A 77 -23.02 2.94 8.85
C GLY A 77 -21.62 3.56 8.81
N ALA A 78 -20.95 3.56 7.65
CA ALA A 78 -19.60 4.12 7.52
C ALA A 78 -19.54 5.66 7.52
N GLY A 79 -20.68 6.34 7.57
CA GLY A 79 -20.76 7.77 7.25
C GLY A 79 -20.33 8.03 5.80
N SER A 80 -20.09 9.30 5.43
CA SER A 80 -19.34 9.61 4.22
C SER A 80 -17.86 9.68 4.59
N PRO A 81 -16.97 8.78 4.13
CA PRO A 81 -15.54 8.90 4.40
C PRO A 81 -14.94 10.23 3.87
N LEU A 82 -15.65 10.89 2.94
CA LEU A 82 -15.36 12.24 2.45
C LEU A 82 -15.51 13.32 3.53
N ASP A 83 -16.38 13.14 4.54
CA ASP A 83 -16.58 14.15 5.60
C ASP A 83 -15.36 14.25 6.53
N VAL A 84 -14.59 13.16 6.68
CA VAL A 84 -13.32 13.13 7.42
C VAL A 84 -12.19 13.72 6.56
N SER A 85 -12.17 13.41 5.26
CA SER A 85 -11.11 13.85 4.34
C SER A 85 -11.12 15.36 4.04
N ARG A 86 -12.28 16.03 4.16
CA ARG A 86 -12.43 17.48 3.94
C ARG A 86 -11.68 18.35 4.95
N GLY A 87 -11.27 17.79 6.10
CA GLY A 87 -10.46 18.48 7.11
C GLY A 87 -8.95 18.43 6.86
N ALA A 88 -8.48 17.60 5.91
CA ALA A 88 -7.06 17.40 5.65
C ALA A 88 -6.55 18.30 4.51
N THR A 89 -5.34 18.82 4.66
CA THR A 89 -4.62 19.63 3.64
C THR A 89 -4.17 18.82 2.42
N SER A 90 -4.33 17.49 2.44
CA SER A 90 -3.95 16.56 1.37
C SER A 90 -4.85 16.71 0.12
N LYS A 91 -4.24 16.69 -1.07
CA LYS A 91 -4.93 16.72 -2.37
C LYS A 91 -4.45 15.57 -3.27
N GLY A 92 -5.23 15.20 -4.28
CA GLY A 92 -4.79 14.24 -5.29
C GLY A 92 -4.66 12.81 -4.76
N LEU A 93 -3.52 12.16 -5.02
CA LEU A 93 -3.31 10.77 -4.59
C LEU A 93 -3.36 10.61 -3.08
N ASP A 94 -2.93 11.60 -2.31
CA ASP A 94 -2.98 11.50 -0.84
C ASP A 94 -4.42 11.51 -0.33
N ALA A 95 -5.29 12.32 -0.93
CA ALA A 95 -6.72 12.32 -0.64
C ALA A 95 -7.39 11.01 -1.09
N ARG A 96 -7.00 10.46 -2.25
CA ARG A 96 -7.48 9.15 -2.72
C ARG A 96 -7.07 8.03 -1.76
N ALA A 97 -5.80 8.01 -1.40
CA ALA A 97 -5.24 7.03 -0.48
C ALA A 97 -5.89 7.17 0.90
N ALA A 98 -6.15 8.39 1.37
CA ALA A 98 -6.90 8.66 2.59
C ALA A 98 -8.31 8.07 2.54
N TYR A 99 -9.03 8.25 1.43
CA TYR A 99 -10.35 7.66 1.23
C TYR A 99 -10.31 6.13 1.26
N PHE A 100 -9.33 5.52 0.59
CA PHE A 100 -9.17 4.05 0.55
C PHE A 100 -8.80 3.52 1.94
N TYR A 101 -7.87 4.17 2.62
CA TYR A 101 -7.41 3.82 3.96
C TYR A 101 -8.55 3.93 4.99
N THR A 102 -9.26 5.06 5.03
CA THR A 102 -10.38 5.27 5.95
C THR A 102 -11.51 4.27 5.71
N THR A 103 -11.80 3.94 4.44
CA THR A 103 -12.74 2.88 4.08
C THR A 103 -12.29 1.51 4.62
N LEU A 104 -11.03 1.12 4.39
CA LEU A 104 -10.48 -0.13 4.91
C LEU A 104 -10.54 -0.19 6.45
N ARG A 105 -10.13 0.89 7.13
CA ARG A 105 -10.14 0.97 8.60
C ARG A 105 -11.55 0.89 9.17
N HIS A 106 -12.55 1.44 8.47
CA HIS A 106 -13.93 1.27 8.87
C HIS A 106 -14.33 -0.21 8.80
N LEU A 107 -13.99 -0.91 7.73
CA LEU A 107 -14.29 -2.35 7.57
C LEU A 107 -13.52 -3.22 8.57
N GLU A 108 -12.25 -2.93 8.85
CA GLU A 108 -11.40 -3.64 9.83
C GLU A 108 -11.94 -3.55 11.27
N ARG A 109 -12.57 -2.44 11.64
CA ARG A 109 -13.12 -2.22 12.99
C ARG A 109 -14.43 -2.97 13.24
N ARG A 110 -15.02 -3.57 12.20
CA ARG A 110 -16.30 -4.26 12.33
C ARG A 110 -16.13 -5.62 12.96
N SER A 111 -16.88 -5.87 14.02
CA SER A 111 -17.07 -7.21 14.59
C SER A 111 -18.25 -7.95 13.93
N GLU A 112 -19.21 -7.22 13.37
CA GLU A 112 -20.42 -7.76 12.75
C GLU A 112 -20.29 -7.82 11.23
N PRO A 113 -20.81 -8.88 10.58
CA PRO A 113 -20.66 -9.06 9.15
C PRO A 113 -21.40 -7.98 8.36
N ALA A 114 -20.81 -7.54 7.24
CA ALA A 114 -21.40 -6.54 6.35
C ALA A 114 -21.55 -7.07 4.93
N LEU A 115 -22.63 -6.65 4.26
CA LEU A 115 -22.91 -6.96 2.87
C LEU A 115 -22.94 -5.65 2.08
N ILE A 116 -22.02 -5.52 1.12
CA ILE A 116 -21.94 -4.40 0.20
C ILE A 116 -22.51 -4.86 -1.14
N LEU A 117 -23.63 -4.26 -1.56
CA LEU A 117 -24.28 -4.52 -2.83
C LEU A 117 -24.02 -3.36 -3.80
N LEU A 118 -23.49 -3.64 -4.99
CA LEU A 118 -23.21 -2.64 -6.02
C LEU A 118 -24.00 -3.00 -7.29
N ASP A 119 -25.08 -2.27 -7.58
CA ASP A 119 -25.90 -2.50 -8.77
C ASP A 119 -25.35 -1.75 -9.98
N ASP A 120 -25.20 -2.44 -11.11
CA ASP A 120 -24.73 -1.88 -12.38
C ASP A 120 -23.36 -1.18 -12.28
N LEU A 121 -22.37 -1.86 -11.68
CA LEU A 121 -20.98 -1.43 -11.48
C LEU A 121 -20.27 -0.91 -12.75
N HIS A 122 -20.74 -1.29 -13.94
CA HIS A 122 -20.24 -0.79 -15.22
C HIS A 122 -20.43 0.73 -15.42
N TRP A 123 -21.32 1.37 -14.65
CA TRP A 123 -21.47 2.83 -14.60
C TRP A 123 -20.61 3.51 -13.54
N ALA A 124 -19.86 2.76 -12.73
CA ALA A 124 -19.02 3.33 -11.69
C ALA A 124 -17.89 4.19 -12.27
N ASP A 125 -17.56 5.26 -11.56
CA ASP A 125 -16.39 6.07 -11.88
C ASP A 125 -15.08 5.27 -11.72
N PRO A 126 -13.99 5.64 -12.41
CA PRO A 126 -12.73 4.89 -12.35
C PRO A 126 -12.14 4.77 -10.93
N ASP A 127 -12.34 5.76 -10.07
CA ASP A 127 -11.84 5.74 -8.70
C ASP A 127 -12.66 4.77 -7.82
N SER A 128 -13.98 4.66 -8.02
CA SER A 128 -14.82 3.60 -7.45
C SER A 128 -14.37 2.19 -7.86
N LEU A 129 -14.11 1.95 -9.15
CA LEU A 129 -13.62 0.65 -9.64
C LEU A 129 -12.28 0.30 -9.00
N ALA A 130 -11.38 1.27 -8.87
CA ALA A 130 -10.10 1.05 -8.22
C ALA A 130 -10.25 0.77 -6.72
N LEU A 131 -11.23 1.38 -6.04
CA LEU A 131 -11.53 1.05 -4.64
C LEU A 131 -12.09 -0.36 -4.50
N VAL A 132 -13.01 -0.78 -5.36
CA VAL A 132 -13.53 -2.16 -5.38
C VAL A 132 -12.39 -3.16 -5.59
N SER A 133 -11.46 -2.86 -6.50
CA SER A 133 -10.24 -3.65 -6.68
C SER A 133 -9.43 -3.72 -5.38
N PHE A 134 -9.10 -2.56 -4.80
CA PHE A 134 -8.30 -2.44 -3.58
C PHE A 134 -8.90 -3.21 -2.40
N LEU A 135 -10.21 -3.10 -2.20
CA LEU A 135 -10.93 -3.80 -1.13
C LEU A 135 -10.95 -5.31 -1.38
N SER A 136 -11.22 -5.75 -2.61
CA SER A 136 -11.30 -7.18 -2.97
C SER A 136 -10.01 -7.94 -2.65
N HIS A 137 -8.84 -7.30 -2.80
CA HIS A 137 -7.54 -7.86 -2.42
C HIS A 137 -7.39 -8.13 -0.91
N ARG A 138 -8.25 -7.52 -0.07
CA ARG A 138 -8.13 -7.49 1.39
C ARG A 138 -9.36 -8.08 2.12
N LEU A 139 -10.41 -8.44 1.38
CA LEU A 139 -11.62 -9.01 1.99
C LEU A 139 -11.36 -10.33 2.72
N ALA A 140 -10.33 -11.09 2.34
CA ALA A 140 -10.05 -12.43 2.88
C ALA A 140 -9.87 -12.50 4.40
N SER A 141 -9.55 -11.37 5.05
CA SER A 141 -9.41 -11.24 6.50
C SER A 141 -10.47 -10.36 7.17
N LEU A 142 -11.56 -10.03 6.46
CA LEU A 142 -12.61 -9.13 6.92
C LEU A 142 -13.97 -9.83 6.93
N PRO A 143 -14.88 -9.52 7.87
CA PRO A 143 -16.23 -10.06 7.87
C PRO A 143 -17.13 -9.33 6.85
N VAL A 144 -16.72 -9.26 5.58
CA VAL A 144 -17.39 -8.45 4.55
C VAL A 144 -17.64 -9.27 3.28
N ALA A 145 -18.89 -9.34 2.85
CA ALA A 145 -19.27 -9.86 1.53
C ALA A 145 -19.52 -8.68 0.59
N LEU A 146 -18.97 -8.73 -0.62
CA LEU A 146 -19.23 -7.74 -1.69
C LEU A 146 -19.91 -8.46 -2.84
N VAL A 147 -21.10 -8.01 -3.26
CA VAL A 147 -21.80 -8.54 -4.43
C VAL A 147 -22.05 -7.40 -5.40
N ALA A 148 -21.53 -7.51 -6.62
CA ALA A 148 -21.65 -6.47 -7.64
C ALA A 148 -22.23 -7.03 -8.94
N THR A 149 -23.15 -6.32 -9.56
CA THR A 149 -23.71 -6.66 -10.87
C THR A 149 -23.10 -5.78 -11.96
N LEU A 150 -22.90 -6.31 -13.16
CA LEU A 150 -22.34 -5.55 -14.28
C LEU A 150 -22.81 -6.09 -15.64
N ARG A 151 -22.67 -5.26 -16.67
CA ARG A 151 -22.84 -5.67 -18.06
C ARG A 151 -21.50 -6.06 -18.69
N PRO A 152 -21.48 -6.84 -19.79
CA PRO A 152 -20.25 -7.14 -20.53
C PRO A 152 -19.54 -5.91 -21.11
N TRP A 153 -20.28 -4.81 -21.29
CA TRP A 153 -19.77 -3.53 -21.76
C TRP A 153 -20.40 -2.37 -20.98
N PRO A 154 -19.67 -1.28 -20.67
CA PRO A 154 -18.24 -1.03 -20.91
C PRO A 154 -17.27 -2.02 -20.24
N ARG A 155 -16.10 -2.25 -20.86
CA ARG A 155 -15.18 -3.33 -20.46
C ARG A 155 -14.48 -3.12 -19.12
N ALA A 156 -14.32 -1.89 -18.64
CA ALA A 156 -13.49 -1.60 -17.46
C ALA A 156 -13.91 -2.42 -16.21
N ALA A 157 -15.20 -2.47 -15.89
CA ALA A 157 -15.70 -3.26 -14.76
C ALA A 157 -15.58 -4.78 -15.00
N LEU A 158 -15.76 -5.22 -16.25
CA LEU A 158 -15.61 -6.64 -16.63
C LEU A 158 -14.15 -7.10 -16.52
N ASP A 159 -13.21 -6.29 -16.99
CA ASP A 159 -11.78 -6.58 -16.94
C ASP A 159 -11.30 -6.65 -15.48
N LEU A 160 -11.78 -5.72 -14.63
CA LEU A 160 -11.56 -5.77 -13.18
C LEU A 160 -12.08 -7.09 -12.57
N ALA A 161 -13.35 -7.43 -12.81
CA ALA A 161 -13.98 -8.61 -12.24
C ALA A 161 -13.25 -9.91 -12.66
N ARG A 162 -12.86 -10.00 -13.94
CA ARG A 162 -12.06 -11.12 -14.46
C ARG A 162 -10.68 -11.20 -13.83
N HIS A 163 -10.01 -10.07 -13.67
CA HIS A 163 -8.68 -10.04 -13.05
C HIS A 163 -8.72 -10.54 -11.61
N LEU A 164 -9.67 -10.04 -10.81
CA LEU A 164 -9.85 -10.47 -9.42
C LEU A 164 -10.22 -11.96 -9.31
N ALA A 165 -11.05 -12.46 -10.22
CA ALA A 165 -11.41 -13.87 -10.27
C ALA A 165 -10.21 -14.77 -10.63
N GLN A 166 -9.38 -14.36 -11.59
CA GLN A 166 -8.15 -15.09 -11.95
C GLN A 166 -7.14 -15.17 -10.79
N GLN A 167 -7.14 -14.18 -9.89
CA GLN A 167 -6.32 -14.18 -8.68
C GLN A 167 -6.95 -14.91 -7.50
N GLY A 168 -8.16 -15.46 -7.64
CA GLY A 168 -8.89 -16.14 -6.57
C GLY A 168 -9.45 -15.20 -5.50
N GLN A 169 -9.47 -13.88 -5.76
CA GLN A 169 -9.96 -12.86 -4.82
C GLN A 169 -11.46 -12.59 -4.97
N ALA A 170 -12.06 -13.04 -6.07
CA ALA A 170 -13.48 -12.92 -6.32
C ALA A 170 -14.05 -14.15 -7.04
N GLN A 171 -15.36 -14.33 -6.92
CA GLN A 171 -16.14 -15.23 -7.78
C GLN A 171 -16.74 -14.43 -8.94
N LEU A 172 -16.91 -15.09 -10.08
CA LEU A 172 -17.46 -14.50 -11.29
C LEU A 172 -18.53 -15.42 -11.86
N GLU A 173 -19.78 -14.95 -11.87
CA GLU A 173 -20.92 -15.67 -12.40
C GLU A 173 -21.51 -14.93 -13.60
N GLN A 174 -21.96 -15.66 -14.61
CA GLN A 174 -22.58 -15.10 -15.80
C GLN A 174 -24.04 -15.53 -15.91
N LEU A 175 -24.93 -14.55 -15.96
CA LEU A 175 -26.35 -14.76 -16.25
C LEU A 175 -26.52 -14.98 -17.76
N MET A 176 -27.06 -16.13 -18.09
CA MET A 176 -27.48 -16.45 -19.45
C MET A 176 -28.98 -16.13 -19.64
N PRO A 177 -29.41 -15.80 -20.87
CA PRO A 177 -30.82 -15.81 -21.23
C PRO A 177 -31.47 -17.13 -20.87
N LEU A 178 -32.76 -17.11 -20.55
CA LEU A 178 -33.51 -18.31 -20.18
C LEU A 178 -33.60 -19.26 -21.37
N SER A 179 -33.42 -20.54 -21.11
CA SER A 179 -33.69 -21.59 -22.09
C SER A 179 -35.19 -21.60 -22.47
N PRO A 180 -35.56 -22.17 -23.62
CA PRO A 180 -36.98 -22.30 -24.00
C PRO A 180 -37.85 -22.98 -22.92
N PRO A 181 -37.40 -24.07 -22.25
CA PRO A 181 -38.13 -24.64 -21.11
C PRO A 181 -38.33 -23.66 -19.95
N ALA A 182 -37.29 -22.92 -19.56
CA ALA A 182 -37.36 -21.95 -18.47
C ALA A 182 -38.24 -20.74 -18.82
N ALA A 183 -38.21 -20.28 -20.07
CA ALA A 183 -39.08 -19.23 -20.58
C ALA A 183 -40.56 -19.66 -20.55
N THR A 184 -40.86 -20.90 -20.97
CA THR A 184 -42.21 -21.47 -20.90
C THR A 184 -42.71 -21.56 -19.47
N ALA A 185 -41.85 -21.99 -18.54
CA ALA A 185 -42.17 -22.04 -17.12
C ALA A 185 -42.47 -20.65 -16.55
N LEU A 186 -41.69 -19.63 -16.92
CA LEU A 186 -41.92 -18.23 -16.52
C LEU A 186 -43.24 -17.70 -17.07
N LEU A 187 -43.53 -17.93 -18.35
CA LEU A 187 -44.80 -17.53 -18.96
C LEU A 187 -45.98 -18.21 -18.27
N THR A 188 -45.87 -19.50 -17.96
CA THR A 188 -46.89 -20.28 -17.25
C THR A 188 -47.15 -19.71 -15.85
N GLU A 189 -46.10 -19.41 -15.10
CA GLU A 189 -46.20 -18.79 -13.77
C GLU A 189 -46.92 -17.43 -13.83
N ARG A 190 -46.57 -16.60 -14.81
CA ARG A 190 -47.15 -15.24 -14.94
C ARG A 190 -48.58 -15.26 -15.45
N MET A 191 -48.89 -16.10 -16.43
CA MET A 191 -50.23 -16.19 -17.02
C MET A 191 -51.22 -17.01 -16.16
N GLY A 192 -50.72 -17.84 -15.24
CA GLY A 192 -51.54 -18.74 -14.42
C GLY A 192 -52.06 -19.98 -15.17
N ALA A 193 -51.68 -20.14 -16.43
CA ALA A 193 -51.98 -21.28 -17.28
C ALA A 193 -50.86 -21.46 -18.32
N GLU A 194 -50.65 -22.68 -18.78
CA GLU A 194 -49.59 -23.01 -19.73
C GLU A 194 -49.94 -22.47 -21.14
N PRO A 195 -49.08 -21.62 -21.74
CA PRO A 195 -49.29 -21.15 -23.11
C PRO A 195 -49.17 -22.30 -24.11
N ALA A 196 -49.84 -22.20 -25.26
CA ALA A 196 -49.61 -23.14 -26.36
C ALA A 196 -48.13 -23.14 -26.78
N GLU A 197 -47.61 -24.31 -27.17
CA GLU A 197 -46.20 -24.50 -27.51
C GLU A 197 -45.71 -23.51 -28.60
N GLU A 198 -46.56 -23.24 -29.59
CA GLU A 198 -46.32 -22.25 -30.64
C GLU A 198 -46.19 -20.82 -30.08
N THR A 199 -47.07 -20.43 -29.15
CA THR A 199 -47.03 -19.14 -28.45
C THR A 199 -45.77 -18.99 -27.61
N SER A 200 -45.39 -20.03 -26.87
CA SER A 200 -44.16 -20.07 -26.07
C SER A 200 -42.91 -19.96 -26.95
N GLY A 201 -42.87 -20.69 -28.07
CA GLY A 201 -41.76 -20.64 -29.04
C GLY A 201 -41.60 -19.26 -29.68
N ARG A 202 -42.71 -18.61 -30.07
CA ARG A 202 -42.70 -17.24 -30.60
C ARG A 202 -42.31 -16.20 -29.55
N ALA A 203 -42.82 -16.32 -28.33
CA ALA A 203 -42.45 -15.45 -27.23
C ALA A 203 -40.95 -15.56 -26.87
N TRP A 204 -40.38 -16.77 -26.90
CA TRP A 204 -38.95 -16.98 -26.72
C TRP A 204 -38.12 -16.39 -27.86
N ALA A 205 -38.54 -16.61 -29.12
CA ALA A 205 -37.86 -16.07 -30.30
C ALA A 205 -37.87 -14.53 -30.33
N ALA A 206 -38.98 -13.90 -29.92
CA ALA A 206 -39.14 -12.45 -29.89
C ALA A 206 -38.39 -11.77 -28.72
N SER A 207 -38.11 -12.52 -27.64
CA SER A 207 -37.43 -12.00 -26.44
C SER A 207 -35.96 -12.41 -26.33
N GLY A 208 -35.50 -13.33 -27.18
CA GLY A 208 -34.18 -13.95 -27.06
C GLY A 208 -33.97 -14.68 -25.73
N GLY A 209 -35.04 -15.07 -25.04
CA GLY A 209 -34.97 -15.64 -23.67
C GLY A 209 -34.73 -14.60 -22.57
N ASN A 210 -34.87 -13.30 -22.84
CA ASN A 210 -34.73 -12.25 -21.84
C ASN A 210 -35.92 -12.25 -20.86
N PRO A 211 -35.70 -12.50 -19.55
CA PRO A 211 -36.78 -12.55 -18.56
C PRO A 211 -37.67 -11.31 -18.55
N LEU A 212 -37.09 -10.11 -18.68
CA LEU A 212 -37.87 -8.86 -18.68
C LEU A 212 -38.85 -8.80 -19.84
N PHE A 213 -38.39 -9.15 -21.05
CA PHE A 213 -39.26 -9.15 -22.23
C PHE A 213 -40.29 -10.26 -22.17
N LEU A 214 -39.95 -11.42 -21.62
CA LEU A 214 -40.91 -12.50 -21.39
C LEU A 214 -42.02 -12.09 -20.40
N GLU A 215 -41.69 -11.36 -19.34
CA GLU A 215 -42.69 -10.82 -18.41
C GLU A 215 -43.59 -9.77 -19.06
N GLU A 216 -43.04 -8.94 -19.95
CA GLU A 216 -43.82 -7.96 -20.73
C GLU A 216 -44.76 -8.65 -21.73
N ILE A 217 -44.26 -9.66 -22.44
CA ILE A 217 -45.04 -10.48 -23.36
C ILE A 217 -46.15 -11.21 -22.60
N ALA A 218 -45.86 -11.77 -21.41
CA ALA A 218 -46.88 -12.41 -20.59
C ALA A 218 -48.02 -11.44 -20.21
N ARG A 219 -47.67 -10.19 -19.84
CA ARG A 219 -48.67 -9.16 -19.53
C ARG A 219 -49.49 -8.77 -20.76
N HIS A 220 -48.84 -8.63 -21.92
CA HIS A 220 -49.49 -8.33 -23.19
C HIS A 220 -50.51 -9.42 -23.58
N LEU A 221 -50.16 -10.69 -23.37
CA LEU A 221 -51.04 -11.83 -23.61
C LEU A 221 -52.21 -11.88 -22.61
N GLN A 222 -51.98 -11.54 -21.34
CA GLN A 222 -53.05 -11.42 -20.33
C GLN A 222 -54.08 -10.34 -20.67
N GLU A 223 -53.66 -9.29 -21.36
CA GLU A 223 -54.53 -8.22 -21.86
C GLU A 223 -55.29 -8.59 -23.14
N GLY A 224 -55.16 -9.84 -23.62
CA GLY A 224 -55.90 -10.38 -24.77
C GLY A 224 -55.37 -9.97 -26.14
N ARG A 225 -54.12 -9.51 -26.23
CA ARG A 225 -53.49 -9.03 -27.47
C ARG A 225 -52.67 -10.14 -28.16
N SER A 226 -52.57 -10.10 -29.50
CA SER A 226 -51.92 -11.16 -30.30
C SER A 226 -50.40 -10.96 -30.45
N LEU A 227 -49.65 -12.06 -30.50
CA LEU A 227 -48.22 -12.06 -30.85
C LEU A 227 -47.96 -11.67 -32.32
N ASP A 228 -48.94 -11.76 -33.22
CA ASP A 228 -48.77 -11.43 -34.65
C ASP A 228 -48.37 -9.97 -34.88
N GLU A 229 -48.66 -9.10 -33.93
CA GLU A 229 -48.27 -7.70 -33.99
C GLU A 229 -46.74 -7.52 -33.78
N LEU A 230 -46.02 -8.52 -33.22
CA LEU A 230 -44.59 -8.48 -32.84
C LEU A 230 -43.60 -8.76 -33.99
N ASP A 231 -44.00 -9.50 -35.03
CA ASP A 231 -43.07 -10.07 -36.02
C ASP A 231 -42.62 -9.10 -37.14
N GLU A 232 -43.24 -7.93 -37.32
CA GLU A 232 -43.04 -7.11 -38.54
C GLU A 232 -41.87 -6.10 -38.54
N ARG A 233 -41.15 -5.82 -37.43
CA ARG A 233 -40.30 -4.58 -37.38
C ARG A 233 -38.88 -4.63 -36.81
N GLY A 234 -38.34 -5.75 -36.34
CA GLY A 234 -36.92 -5.88 -35.96
C GLY A 234 -36.43 -5.07 -34.73
N ASN A 235 -35.42 -5.63 -34.06
CA ASN A 235 -34.75 -5.24 -32.80
C ASN A 235 -35.63 -4.91 -31.56
N GLU A 236 -35.33 -5.60 -30.44
CA GLU A 236 -36.20 -5.81 -29.27
C GLU A 236 -36.67 -4.52 -28.55
N ALA A 237 -35.88 -3.45 -28.53
CA ALA A 237 -36.23 -2.18 -27.84
C ALA A 237 -36.90 -1.13 -28.73
N THR A 238 -36.59 -1.12 -30.03
CA THR A 238 -37.12 -0.15 -31.01
C THR A 238 -38.59 -0.42 -31.33
N ILE A 239 -39.00 -1.69 -31.23
CA ILE A 239 -40.39 -2.14 -31.37
C ILE A 239 -41.27 -1.57 -30.24
N LEU A 240 -40.78 -1.51 -29.00
CA LEU A 240 -41.51 -0.96 -27.86
C LEU A 240 -41.64 0.57 -27.93
N LEU A 241 -40.57 1.29 -28.27
CA LEU A 241 -40.62 2.76 -28.37
C LEU A 241 -41.47 3.28 -29.52
N SER A 242 -41.46 2.60 -30.68
CA SER A 242 -42.32 2.97 -31.82
C SER A 242 -43.82 2.73 -31.56
N ARG A 243 -44.16 1.90 -30.57
CA ARG A 243 -45.53 1.64 -30.13
C ARG A 243 -46.02 2.60 -29.04
N ILE A 244 -45.13 3.01 -28.13
CA ILE A 244 -45.44 3.99 -27.08
C ILE A 244 -45.59 5.40 -27.68
N PHE A 245 -44.76 5.74 -28.67
CA PHE A 245 -44.82 7.02 -29.37
C PHE A 245 -45.26 6.83 -30.82
N GLY A 246 -46.55 6.52 -31.03
CA GLY A 246 -47.09 6.21 -32.36
C GLY A 246 -46.80 7.27 -33.45
N ARG A 247 -46.62 8.55 -33.10
CA ARG A 247 -46.14 9.65 -33.97
C ARG A 247 -45.19 10.60 -33.22
N PRO A 248 -44.31 11.36 -33.93
CA PRO A 248 -43.55 12.45 -33.31
C PRO A 248 -44.51 13.49 -32.72
N GLY A 249 -44.42 13.74 -31.42
CA GLY A 249 -45.30 14.64 -30.67
C GLY A 249 -44.61 15.23 -29.44
N THR A 250 -45.36 16.01 -28.65
CA THR A 250 -44.90 16.66 -27.41
C THR A 250 -44.35 15.65 -26.40
N ASP A 251 -45.01 14.51 -26.25
CA ASP A 251 -44.62 13.43 -25.31
C ASP A 251 -43.26 12.81 -25.68
N ARG A 252 -43.02 12.59 -26.98
CA ARG A 252 -41.75 12.04 -27.47
C ARG A 252 -40.61 13.03 -27.29
N ARG A 253 -40.86 14.32 -27.54
CA ARG A 253 -39.88 15.38 -27.29
C ARG A 253 -39.52 15.48 -25.81
N PHE A 254 -40.52 15.45 -24.93
CA PHE A 254 -40.31 15.42 -23.48
C PHE A 254 -39.51 14.17 -23.06
N ALA A 255 -39.87 12.98 -23.54
CA ALA A 255 -39.19 11.73 -23.21
C ALA A 255 -37.74 11.69 -23.70
N HIS A 256 -37.47 12.17 -24.92
CA HIS A 256 -36.10 12.32 -25.40
C HIS A 256 -35.32 13.31 -24.51
N ALA A 257 -35.93 14.45 -24.13
CA ALA A 257 -35.24 15.46 -23.31
C ALA A 257 -34.96 14.93 -21.90
N ALA A 258 -35.90 14.19 -21.31
CA ALA A 258 -35.71 13.46 -20.08
C ALA A 258 -34.56 12.43 -20.17
N SER A 259 -34.41 11.74 -21.31
CA SER A 259 -33.34 10.74 -21.49
C SER A 259 -31.92 11.32 -21.42
N VAL A 260 -31.77 12.63 -21.71
CA VAL A 260 -30.50 13.38 -21.58
C VAL A 260 -30.06 13.48 -20.11
N PHE A 261 -31.02 13.54 -19.17
CA PHE A 261 -30.81 13.61 -17.73
C PHE A 261 -30.83 12.23 -17.03
N GLY A 262 -30.55 11.14 -17.74
CA GLY A 262 -30.40 9.83 -17.08
C GLY A 262 -31.74 9.15 -16.72
N ILE A 263 -31.68 8.18 -15.79
CA ILE A 263 -32.84 7.35 -15.41
C ILE A 263 -33.78 8.16 -14.53
N GLU A 264 -33.24 8.83 -13.50
CA GLU A 264 -33.97 9.78 -12.67
C GLU A 264 -33.73 11.20 -13.16
N PHE A 265 -34.79 11.98 -13.37
CA PHE A 265 -34.70 13.34 -13.89
C PHE A 265 -35.71 14.28 -13.22
N ARG A 266 -35.42 15.59 -13.29
CA ARG A 266 -36.34 16.64 -12.83
C ARG A 266 -37.26 17.03 -14.00
N PRO A 267 -38.59 16.83 -13.90
CA PRO A 267 -39.52 17.13 -15.00
C PRO A 267 -39.41 18.57 -15.52
N ALA A 268 -39.22 19.55 -14.64
CA ALA A 268 -39.07 20.96 -15.01
C ALA A 268 -37.83 21.22 -15.90
N LEU A 269 -36.72 20.52 -15.65
CA LEU A 269 -35.51 20.63 -16.48
C LEU A 269 -35.70 19.94 -17.83
N ALA A 270 -36.33 18.77 -17.85
CA ALA A 270 -36.72 18.08 -19.09
C ALA A 270 -37.64 18.94 -19.96
N ALA A 271 -38.66 19.58 -19.36
CA ALA A 271 -39.56 20.50 -20.05
C ALA A 271 -38.81 21.70 -20.65
N SER A 272 -37.91 22.30 -19.88
CA SER A 272 -37.09 23.44 -20.32
C SER A 272 -36.22 23.08 -21.53
N VAL A 273 -35.55 21.92 -21.49
CA VAL A 273 -34.72 21.42 -22.62
C VAL A 273 -35.57 21.06 -23.84
N ALA A 274 -36.76 20.50 -23.62
CA ALA A 274 -37.71 20.19 -24.69
C ALA A 274 -38.37 21.45 -25.30
N GLY A 275 -38.25 22.60 -24.63
CA GLY A 275 -38.88 23.86 -25.03
C GLY A 275 -40.41 23.83 -24.92
N LEU A 276 -40.93 23.17 -23.87
CA LEU A 276 -42.37 23.00 -23.63
C LEU A 276 -42.88 23.95 -22.54
N GLU A 277 -44.10 24.45 -22.71
CA GLU A 277 -44.78 25.22 -21.65
C GLU A 277 -45.25 24.30 -20.51
N ASP A 278 -45.47 24.84 -19.31
CA ASP A 278 -45.82 24.05 -18.11
C ASP A 278 -47.05 23.16 -18.31
N GLY A 279 -48.05 23.63 -19.05
CA GLY A 279 -49.26 22.85 -19.39
C GLY A 279 -48.94 21.65 -20.28
N GLU A 280 -48.20 21.88 -21.37
CA GLU A 280 -47.77 20.84 -22.31
C GLU A 280 -46.85 19.79 -21.65
N ALA A 281 -45.95 20.24 -20.78
CA ALA A 281 -45.04 19.36 -20.04
C ALA A 281 -45.78 18.48 -19.02
N THR A 282 -46.81 19.02 -18.37
CA THR A 282 -47.64 18.27 -17.42
C THR A 282 -48.44 17.20 -18.12
N GLU A 283 -49.07 17.54 -19.25
CA GLU A 283 -49.81 16.59 -20.09
C GLU A 283 -48.88 15.50 -20.64
N ALA A 284 -47.70 15.87 -21.16
CA ALA A 284 -46.71 14.93 -21.64
C ALA A 284 -46.22 13.98 -20.54
N LEU A 285 -45.91 14.48 -19.35
CA LEU A 285 -45.49 13.65 -18.23
C LEU A 285 -46.60 12.68 -17.79
N ALA A 286 -47.85 13.15 -17.73
CA ALA A 286 -49.00 12.31 -17.39
C ALA A 286 -49.16 11.15 -18.40
N ALA A 287 -49.08 11.45 -19.70
CA ALA A 287 -49.12 10.43 -20.76
C ALA A 287 -47.97 9.41 -20.63
N LEU A 288 -46.76 9.85 -20.28
CA LEU A 288 -45.62 8.95 -20.05
C LEU A 288 -45.77 8.07 -18.80
N VAL A 289 -46.48 8.55 -17.78
CA VAL A 289 -46.81 7.77 -16.58
C VAL A 289 -47.90 6.75 -16.89
N ASP A 290 -48.94 7.14 -17.62
CA ASP A 290 -50.06 6.26 -18.00
C ASP A 290 -49.60 5.11 -18.92
N THR A 291 -48.62 5.36 -19.78
CA THR A 291 -47.97 4.33 -20.61
C THR A 291 -47.03 3.42 -19.83
N GLY A 292 -46.74 3.73 -18.57
CA GLY A 292 -45.81 2.99 -17.72
C GLY A 292 -44.33 3.19 -18.10
N LEU A 293 -44.01 4.12 -19.01
CA LEU A 293 -42.63 4.42 -19.42
C LEU A 293 -41.87 5.16 -18.32
N VAL A 294 -42.57 6.02 -17.60
CA VAL A 294 -42.06 6.84 -16.50
C VAL A 294 -42.86 6.52 -15.24
N ARG A 295 -42.21 6.56 -14.08
CA ARG A 295 -42.84 6.44 -12.76
C ARG A 295 -42.55 7.69 -11.94
N PRO A 296 -43.47 8.12 -11.07
CA PRO A 296 -43.19 9.18 -10.12
C PRO A 296 -42.09 8.73 -9.15
N GLY A 297 -41.06 9.56 -9.01
CA GLY A 297 -39.97 9.40 -8.03
C GLY A 297 -40.26 10.17 -6.74
N GLN A 298 -39.28 10.20 -5.83
CA GLN A 298 -39.40 10.98 -4.59
C GLN A 298 -39.13 12.47 -4.82
N ALA A 299 -39.73 13.32 -3.99
CA ALA A 299 -39.41 14.75 -3.89
C ALA A 299 -39.45 15.54 -5.23
N GLY A 300 -40.42 15.24 -6.10
CA GLY A 300 -40.60 15.96 -7.37
C GLY A 300 -39.73 15.46 -8.53
N TRP A 301 -39.02 14.35 -8.35
CA TRP A 301 -38.33 13.63 -9.43
C TRP A 301 -39.27 12.69 -10.16
N ALA A 302 -38.92 12.38 -11.41
CA ALA A 302 -39.52 11.30 -12.19
C ALA A 302 -38.42 10.34 -12.62
N GLN A 303 -38.77 9.08 -12.84
CA GLN A 303 -37.80 8.06 -13.23
C GLN A 303 -38.31 7.20 -14.38
N PHE A 304 -37.44 6.84 -15.32
CA PHE A 304 -37.80 5.82 -16.30
C PHE A 304 -38.09 4.50 -15.59
N ALA A 305 -39.20 3.85 -15.94
CA ALA A 305 -39.57 2.57 -15.35
C ALA A 305 -38.51 1.49 -15.59
N HIS A 306 -37.73 1.63 -16.66
CA HIS A 306 -36.60 0.76 -16.96
C HIS A 306 -35.44 1.50 -17.66
N PRO A 307 -34.17 1.22 -17.29
CA PRO A 307 -32.99 1.85 -17.92
C PRO A 307 -32.89 1.67 -19.45
N LEU A 308 -33.42 0.56 -19.98
CA LEU A 308 -33.44 0.30 -21.43
C LEU A 308 -34.30 1.31 -22.20
N PHE A 309 -35.41 1.77 -21.60
CA PHE A 309 -36.25 2.77 -22.26
C PHE A 309 -35.51 4.09 -22.41
N ARG A 310 -34.85 4.53 -21.35
CA ARG A 310 -33.97 5.70 -21.39
C ARG A 310 -32.89 5.54 -22.46
N GLN A 311 -32.21 4.40 -22.48
CA GLN A 311 -31.14 4.13 -23.43
C GLN A 311 -31.63 4.18 -24.88
N ALA A 312 -32.74 3.50 -25.18
CA ALA A 312 -33.29 3.45 -26.52
C ALA A 312 -33.82 4.83 -26.98
N LEU A 313 -34.42 5.64 -26.07
CA LEU A 313 -34.83 7.02 -26.37
C LEU A 313 -33.63 7.93 -26.64
N TYR A 314 -32.55 7.75 -25.87
CA TYR A 314 -31.32 8.50 -26.05
C TYR A 314 -30.64 8.13 -27.38
N GLU A 315 -30.61 6.84 -27.71
CA GLU A 315 -30.00 6.32 -28.94
C GLU A 315 -30.81 6.64 -30.20
N ASP A 316 -32.12 6.87 -30.08
CA ASP A 316 -32.98 7.31 -31.19
C ASP A 316 -32.69 8.75 -31.66
N MET A 317 -32.14 9.61 -30.79
CA MET A 317 -31.77 10.97 -31.18
C MET A 317 -30.55 10.99 -32.11
N ALA A 318 -30.57 11.80 -33.16
CA ALA A 318 -29.38 12.06 -33.98
C ALA A 318 -28.29 12.78 -33.15
N PRO A 319 -26.98 12.50 -33.36
CA PRO A 319 -25.90 13.10 -32.56
C PRO A 319 -25.94 14.64 -32.42
N PRO A 320 -26.22 15.43 -33.49
CA PRO A 320 -26.31 16.89 -33.36
C PRO A 320 -27.46 17.37 -32.46
N VAL A 321 -28.54 16.59 -32.36
CA VAL A 321 -29.67 16.89 -31.47
C VAL A 321 -29.26 16.64 -30.03
N ARG A 322 -28.55 15.54 -29.76
CA ARG A 322 -28.01 15.23 -28.44
C ARG A 322 -27.08 16.36 -27.97
N GLU A 323 -26.13 16.76 -28.81
CA GLU A 323 -25.20 17.87 -28.52
C GLU A 323 -25.95 19.16 -28.14
N ARG A 324 -26.90 19.58 -28.97
CA ARG A 324 -27.73 20.77 -28.70
C ARG A 324 -28.50 20.67 -27.38
N TRP A 325 -29.05 19.50 -27.07
CA TRP A 325 -29.84 19.31 -25.86
C TRP A 325 -28.97 19.18 -24.61
N HIS A 326 -27.77 18.60 -24.69
CA HIS A 326 -26.78 18.68 -23.63
C HIS A 326 -26.34 20.13 -23.39
N ALA A 327 -26.09 20.92 -24.45
CA ALA A 327 -25.81 22.35 -24.31
C ALA A 327 -26.96 23.12 -23.62
N SER A 328 -28.22 22.83 -23.97
CA SER A 328 -29.39 23.42 -23.31
C SER A 328 -29.52 22.96 -21.85
N ALA A 329 -29.36 21.66 -21.58
CA ALA A 329 -29.37 21.10 -20.23
C ALA A 329 -28.32 21.76 -19.33
N PHE A 330 -27.10 21.97 -19.84
CA PHE A 330 -26.03 22.68 -19.14
C PHE A 330 -26.49 24.08 -18.67
N ARG A 331 -27.07 24.88 -19.57
CA ARG A 331 -27.55 26.24 -19.23
C ARG A 331 -28.68 26.22 -18.21
N HIS A 332 -29.64 25.31 -18.35
CA HIS A 332 -30.76 25.21 -17.41
C HIS A 332 -30.33 24.72 -16.03
N LEU A 333 -29.39 23.77 -15.95
CA LEU A 333 -28.81 23.32 -14.68
C LEU A 333 -28.14 24.49 -13.94
N LEU A 334 -27.37 25.31 -14.64
CA LEU A 334 -26.73 26.49 -14.03
C LEU A 334 -27.75 27.53 -13.56
N ALA A 335 -28.77 27.83 -14.37
CA ALA A 335 -29.82 28.77 -14.01
C ALA A 335 -30.59 28.36 -12.73
N HIS A 336 -30.70 27.06 -12.47
CA HIS A 336 -31.39 26.50 -11.30
C HIS A 336 -30.44 26.17 -10.13
N GLY A 337 -29.19 26.63 -10.18
CA GLY A 337 -28.23 26.45 -9.08
C GLY A 337 -27.80 25.00 -8.84
N ALA A 338 -27.85 24.15 -9.87
CA ALA A 338 -27.40 22.77 -9.77
C ALA A 338 -25.90 22.69 -9.42
N GLN A 339 -25.47 21.57 -8.84
CA GLN A 339 -24.07 21.37 -8.49
C GLN A 339 -23.19 21.36 -9.76
N PRO A 340 -21.97 21.95 -9.73
CA PRO A 340 -21.08 21.99 -10.87
C PRO A 340 -20.75 20.61 -11.49
N ALA A 341 -20.78 19.54 -10.69
CA ALA A 341 -20.53 18.17 -11.16
C ALA A 341 -21.63 17.65 -12.09
N GLU A 342 -22.90 17.95 -11.80
CA GLU A 342 -24.07 17.58 -12.61
C GLU A 342 -24.02 18.28 -13.97
N ALA A 343 -23.70 19.58 -13.99
CA ALA A 343 -23.59 20.36 -15.22
C ALA A 343 -22.36 19.98 -16.08
N ALA A 344 -21.26 19.53 -15.46
CA ALA A 344 -20.00 19.26 -16.14
C ALA A 344 -20.11 18.23 -17.27
N GLU A 345 -20.93 17.19 -17.13
CA GLU A 345 -21.11 16.19 -18.20
C GLU A 345 -21.86 16.77 -19.40
N HIS A 346 -22.89 17.58 -19.15
CA HIS A 346 -23.62 18.27 -20.20
C HIS A 346 -22.76 19.29 -20.97
N ALA A 347 -21.77 19.92 -20.31
CA ALA A 347 -20.79 20.76 -20.99
C ALA A 347 -19.93 20.00 -22.01
N VAL A 348 -19.48 18.79 -21.64
CA VAL A 348 -18.65 17.93 -22.50
C VAL A 348 -19.48 17.34 -23.65
N SER A 349 -20.61 16.72 -23.33
CA SER A 349 -21.48 16.11 -24.33
C SER A 349 -22.14 17.13 -25.25
N GLY A 350 -22.29 18.38 -24.80
CA GLY A 350 -22.75 19.50 -25.62
C GLY A 350 -21.67 20.16 -26.49
N GLN A 351 -20.42 19.71 -26.41
CA GLN A 351 -19.27 20.25 -27.15
C GLN A 351 -19.19 21.78 -27.14
N LEU A 352 -19.32 22.39 -25.96
CA LEU A 352 -19.34 23.85 -25.77
C LEU A 352 -17.94 24.50 -25.96
N LEU A 353 -17.38 24.38 -27.16
CA LEU A 353 -16.06 24.91 -27.52
C LEU A 353 -16.03 26.45 -27.36
N GLY A 354 -15.02 26.96 -26.66
CA GLY A 354 -14.83 28.38 -26.38
C GLY A 354 -15.78 28.98 -25.33
N ASP A 355 -16.66 28.19 -24.73
CA ASP A 355 -17.62 28.66 -23.73
C ASP A 355 -16.95 28.86 -22.37
N ALA A 356 -16.75 30.12 -21.98
CA ALA A 356 -16.06 30.49 -20.74
C ALA A 356 -16.75 29.93 -19.48
N GLU A 357 -18.09 29.83 -19.48
CA GLU A 357 -18.84 29.32 -18.33
C GLU A 357 -18.68 27.80 -18.22
N ALA A 358 -18.74 27.08 -19.34
CA ALA A 358 -18.50 25.63 -19.40
C ALA A 358 -17.08 25.25 -18.93
N ILE A 359 -16.07 25.99 -19.41
CA ILE A 359 -14.67 25.80 -18.99
C ILE A 359 -14.53 26.05 -17.48
N ALA A 360 -15.12 27.12 -16.95
CA ALA A 360 -15.06 27.45 -15.53
C ALA A 360 -15.78 26.42 -14.64
N VAL A 361 -16.90 25.85 -15.11
CA VAL A 361 -17.61 24.76 -14.43
C VAL A 361 -16.74 23.51 -14.38
N LEU A 362 -16.18 23.08 -15.51
CA LEU A 362 -15.30 21.91 -15.57
C LEU A 362 -14.03 22.08 -14.71
N GLN A 363 -13.42 23.27 -14.70
CA GLN A 363 -12.27 23.57 -13.86
C GLN A 363 -12.62 23.52 -12.36
N ARG A 364 -13.79 24.04 -11.97
CA ARG A 364 -14.27 23.93 -10.57
C ARG A 364 -14.58 22.49 -10.19
N ALA A 365 -15.25 21.74 -11.06
CA ALA A 365 -15.57 20.33 -10.85
C ALA A 365 -14.28 19.49 -10.74
N GLY A 366 -13.29 19.72 -11.60
CA GLY A 366 -12.00 19.05 -11.54
C GLY A 366 -11.21 19.35 -10.25
N ARG A 367 -11.21 20.61 -9.80
CA ARG A 367 -10.57 20.99 -8.52
C ARG A 367 -11.28 20.36 -7.30
N ALA A 368 -12.62 20.30 -7.33
CA ALA A 368 -13.39 19.62 -6.28
C ALA A 368 -13.09 18.11 -6.27
N ALA A 369 -13.06 17.47 -7.43
CA ALA A 369 -12.66 16.06 -7.58
C ALA A 369 -11.26 15.79 -7.02
N MET A 370 -10.31 16.68 -7.30
CA MET A 370 -8.94 16.58 -6.81
C MET A 370 -8.86 16.70 -5.28
N ALA A 371 -9.68 17.57 -4.68
CA ALA A 371 -9.78 17.71 -3.23
C ALA A 371 -10.46 16.50 -2.57
N ASP A 372 -11.45 15.89 -3.24
CA ASP A 372 -12.16 14.70 -2.78
C ASP A 372 -11.37 13.39 -3.05
N GLY A 373 -10.19 13.46 -3.70
CA GLY A 373 -9.38 12.28 -4.03
C GLY A 373 -9.86 11.48 -5.26
N ALA A 374 -10.85 11.96 -6.01
CA ALA A 374 -11.28 11.39 -7.27
C ALA A 374 -10.37 11.84 -8.43
N VAL A 375 -9.11 11.37 -8.40
CA VAL A 375 -8.04 11.89 -9.26
C VAL A 375 -8.29 11.58 -10.75
N ALA A 376 -8.89 10.43 -11.07
CA ALA A 376 -9.21 10.09 -12.46
C ALA A 376 -10.32 11.00 -12.99
N THR A 377 -11.33 11.27 -12.16
CA THR A 377 -12.39 12.24 -12.49
C THR A 377 -11.84 13.65 -12.64
N ALA A 378 -10.96 14.09 -11.72
CA ALA A 378 -10.29 15.39 -11.80
C ALA A 378 -9.55 15.56 -13.13
N ARG A 379 -8.76 14.53 -13.50
CA ARG A 379 -8.01 14.50 -14.76
C ARG A 379 -8.96 14.63 -15.95
N HIS A 380 -10.00 13.80 -16.02
CA HIS A 380 -10.94 13.82 -17.13
C HIS A 380 -11.59 15.21 -17.28
N ARG A 381 -12.08 15.79 -16.19
CA ARG A 381 -12.73 17.13 -16.21
C ARG A 381 -11.78 18.23 -16.64
N LEU A 382 -10.55 18.24 -16.14
CA LEU A 382 -9.55 19.25 -16.49
C LEU A 382 -9.05 19.08 -17.93
N GLN A 383 -8.88 17.84 -18.42
CA GLN A 383 -8.59 17.57 -19.83
C GLN A 383 -9.72 18.05 -20.73
N SER A 384 -10.97 17.74 -20.39
CA SER A 384 -12.14 18.24 -21.15
C SER A 384 -12.20 19.76 -21.15
N ALA A 385 -11.91 20.43 -20.02
CA ALA A 385 -11.84 21.89 -19.97
C ALA A 385 -10.75 22.44 -20.92
N VAL A 386 -9.58 21.79 -20.99
CA VAL A 386 -8.50 22.18 -21.93
C VAL A 386 -8.95 21.99 -23.37
N VAL A 387 -9.66 20.90 -23.69
CA VAL A 387 -10.24 20.67 -25.02
C VAL A 387 -11.26 21.75 -25.37
N LEU A 388 -12.18 22.09 -24.46
CA LEU A 388 -13.16 23.14 -24.68
C LEU A 388 -12.51 24.52 -24.84
N ALA A 389 -11.39 24.78 -24.17
CA ALA A 389 -10.64 26.03 -24.31
C ALA A 389 -9.89 26.16 -25.65
N GLY A 390 -9.71 25.07 -26.40
CA GLY A 390 -9.04 25.07 -27.70
C GLY A 390 -7.59 25.58 -27.63
N ASP A 391 -7.26 26.55 -28.47
CA ASP A 391 -5.88 27.06 -28.60
C ASP A 391 -5.44 27.97 -27.44
N SER A 392 -6.38 28.44 -26.62
CA SER A 392 -6.12 29.45 -25.57
C SER A 392 -6.58 29.03 -24.16
N PRO A 393 -6.12 27.88 -23.62
CA PRO A 393 -6.37 27.52 -22.23
C PRO A 393 -5.67 28.50 -21.28
N SER A 394 -6.33 28.84 -20.17
CA SER A 394 -5.72 29.69 -19.15
C SER A 394 -4.55 28.99 -18.44
N PRO A 395 -3.51 29.73 -17.99
CA PRO A 395 -2.42 29.15 -17.21
C PRO A 395 -2.91 28.38 -15.97
N GLN A 396 -3.92 28.89 -15.26
CA GLN A 396 -4.46 28.25 -14.06
C GLN A 396 -5.14 26.90 -14.37
N LEU A 397 -5.74 26.74 -15.55
CA LEU A 397 -6.31 25.47 -15.99
C LEU A 397 -5.21 24.46 -16.31
N LEU A 398 -4.15 24.90 -16.99
CA LEU A 398 -3.00 24.05 -17.31
C LEU A 398 -2.24 23.62 -16.05
N ILE A 399 -2.06 24.51 -15.06
CA ILE A 399 -1.46 24.17 -13.77
C ILE A 399 -2.28 23.09 -13.05
N GLY A 400 -3.60 23.28 -12.94
CA GLY A 400 -4.46 22.29 -12.28
C GLY A 400 -4.40 20.93 -12.96
N LEU A 401 -4.35 20.88 -14.30
CA LEU A 401 -4.17 19.64 -15.04
C LEU A 401 -2.79 19.02 -14.80
N ALA A 402 -1.72 19.81 -14.81
CA ALA A 402 -0.36 19.35 -14.58
C ALA A 402 -0.17 18.78 -13.15
N GLU A 403 -0.73 19.43 -12.13
CA GLU A 403 -0.75 18.93 -10.74
C GLU A 403 -1.49 17.59 -10.64
N THR A 404 -2.60 17.46 -11.36
CA THR A 404 -3.36 16.21 -11.43
C THR A 404 -2.56 15.10 -12.11
N LEU A 405 -1.88 15.41 -13.22
CA LEU A 405 -1.04 14.46 -13.95
C LEU A 405 0.17 14.01 -13.12
N LEU A 406 0.81 14.92 -12.39
CA LEU A 406 1.86 14.57 -11.43
C LEU A 406 1.35 13.61 -10.37
N SER A 407 0.17 13.89 -9.83
CA SER A 407 -0.45 13.00 -8.87
C SER A 407 -0.74 11.64 -9.51
N THR A 408 -1.25 11.54 -10.73
CA THR A 408 -1.50 10.23 -11.37
C THR A 408 -0.25 9.49 -11.87
N GLY A 409 0.96 10.02 -11.62
CA GLY A 409 2.21 9.38 -12.05
C GLY A 409 2.56 9.61 -13.53
N GLU A 410 2.12 10.72 -14.12
CA GLU A 410 2.44 11.12 -15.50
C GLU A 410 3.31 12.40 -15.54
N PRO A 411 4.49 12.41 -14.90
CA PRO A 411 5.30 13.63 -14.75
C PRO A 411 5.77 14.19 -16.09
N SER A 412 6.04 13.35 -17.09
CA SER A 412 6.48 13.80 -18.41
C SER A 412 5.45 14.65 -19.15
N ILE A 413 4.15 14.35 -18.99
CA ILE A 413 3.08 15.17 -19.58
C ILE A 413 2.93 16.47 -18.80
N ALA A 414 3.03 16.43 -17.47
CA ALA A 414 3.02 17.63 -16.64
C ALA A 414 4.17 18.58 -17.00
N VAL A 415 5.39 18.05 -17.23
CA VAL A 415 6.55 18.82 -17.72
C VAL A 415 6.22 19.57 -19.02
N ALA A 416 5.59 18.89 -19.99
CA ALA A 416 5.20 19.53 -21.24
C ALA A 416 4.17 20.66 -21.04
N LEU A 417 3.22 20.49 -20.13
CA LEU A 417 2.24 21.53 -19.80
C LEU A 417 2.89 22.74 -19.10
N TYR A 418 3.81 22.52 -18.17
CA TYR A 418 4.53 23.61 -17.52
C TYR A 418 5.41 24.38 -18.50
N ASN A 419 6.11 23.70 -19.40
CA ASN A 419 6.86 24.37 -20.47
C ASN A 419 5.95 25.20 -21.38
N ARG A 420 4.79 24.67 -21.78
CA ARG A 420 3.79 25.42 -22.56
C ARG A 420 3.33 26.71 -21.84
N ILE A 421 3.21 26.69 -20.52
CA ILE A 421 2.87 27.89 -19.73
C ILE A 421 4.02 28.90 -19.75
N LEU A 422 5.27 28.45 -19.59
CA LEU A 422 6.45 29.32 -19.61
C LEU A 422 6.71 29.94 -20.99
N ASP A 423 6.38 29.23 -22.07
CA ASP A 423 6.48 29.72 -23.45
C ASP A 423 5.43 30.80 -23.77
N ALA A 424 4.37 30.93 -22.95
CA ALA A 424 3.34 31.93 -23.15
C ALA A 424 3.85 33.33 -22.72
N SER A 425 3.71 34.31 -23.61
CA SER A 425 4.30 35.64 -23.49
C SER A 425 3.68 36.58 -22.43
N ALA A 426 2.68 36.14 -21.67
CA ALA A 426 1.84 37.00 -20.81
C ALA A 426 1.53 36.42 -19.42
N ILE A 427 2.52 35.85 -18.72
CA ILE A 427 2.40 35.47 -17.31
C ILE A 427 3.21 36.39 -16.40
N ASP A 428 2.66 36.71 -15.22
CA ASP A 428 3.37 37.54 -14.23
C ASP A 428 4.54 36.77 -13.57
N ARG A 429 5.40 37.52 -12.89
CA ARG A 429 6.62 36.98 -12.26
C ARG A 429 6.32 35.97 -11.15
N GLU A 430 5.24 36.17 -10.40
CA GLU A 430 4.86 35.29 -9.28
C GLU A 430 4.42 33.92 -9.81
N LEU A 431 3.59 33.93 -10.84
CA LEU A 431 3.16 32.75 -11.56
C LEU A 431 4.33 32.04 -12.25
N GLN A 432 5.26 32.79 -12.86
CA GLN A 432 6.50 32.20 -13.41
C GLN A 432 7.30 31.46 -12.34
N ALA A 433 7.52 32.07 -11.17
CA ALA A 433 8.24 31.44 -10.06
C ALA A 433 7.54 30.15 -9.61
N HIS A 434 6.21 30.18 -9.47
CA HIS A 434 5.40 29.01 -9.11
C HIS A 434 5.52 27.88 -10.16
N VAL A 435 5.39 28.21 -11.45
CA VAL A 435 5.49 27.24 -12.55
C VAL A 435 6.88 26.62 -12.62
N HIS A 436 7.95 27.41 -12.49
CA HIS A 436 9.32 26.88 -12.40
C HIS A 436 9.49 25.94 -11.19
N ARG A 437 8.92 26.28 -10.03
CA ARG A 437 8.99 25.42 -8.83
C ARG A 437 8.31 24.08 -9.07
N MET A 438 7.09 24.09 -9.62
CA MET A 438 6.34 22.86 -9.92
C MET A 438 6.96 22.04 -11.05
N LEU A 439 7.52 22.69 -12.08
CA LEU A 439 8.30 22.04 -13.12
C LEU A 439 9.55 21.36 -12.55
N GLY A 440 10.24 22.00 -11.61
CA GLY A 440 11.36 21.39 -10.89
C GLY A 440 10.96 20.10 -10.18
N ARG A 441 9.82 20.11 -9.47
CA ARG A 441 9.27 18.92 -8.81
C ARG A 441 8.91 17.82 -9.82
N ALA A 442 8.30 18.19 -10.95
CA ALA A 442 7.93 17.28 -12.03
C ALA A 442 9.15 16.59 -12.66
N LEU A 443 10.18 17.37 -12.99
CA LEU A 443 11.43 16.87 -13.58
C LEU A 443 12.14 15.92 -12.62
N PHE A 444 12.20 16.27 -11.34
CA PHE A 444 12.78 15.42 -10.31
C PHE A 444 12.02 14.09 -10.17
N ALA A 445 10.68 14.13 -10.15
CA ALA A 445 9.85 12.93 -10.12
C ALA A 445 10.03 12.05 -11.37
N SER A 446 10.35 12.65 -12.52
CA SER A 446 10.70 11.92 -13.75
C SER A 446 12.15 11.40 -13.80
N GLY A 447 12.97 11.72 -12.79
CA GLY A 447 14.36 11.29 -12.67
C GLY A 447 15.40 12.24 -13.26
N ASP A 448 15.01 13.40 -13.80
CA ASP A 448 15.94 14.41 -14.32
C ASP A 448 16.32 15.44 -13.23
N ALA A 449 17.14 14.99 -12.29
CA ALA A 449 17.57 15.81 -11.15
C ALA A 449 18.39 17.04 -11.57
N ALA A 450 19.09 16.99 -12.72
CA ALA A 450 19.89 18.11 -13.20
C ALA A 450 19.01 19.22 -13.79
N ALA A 451 18.04 18.86 -14.62
CA ALA A 451 17.07 19.83 -15.13
C ALA A 451 16.21 20.39 -14.00
N ALA A 452 15.82 19.57 -13.02
CA ALA A 452 15.06 20.01 -11.85
C ALA A 452 15.75 21.15 -11.09
N GLU A 453 17.06 21.05 -10.85
CA GLU A 453 17.82 22.10 -10.16
C GLU A 453 17.83 23.43 -10.89
N ALA A 454 17.95 23.41 -12.22
CA ALA A 454 17.89 24.64 -13.01
C ALA A 454 16.54 25.35 -12.82
N GLN A 455 15.46 24.58 -12.73
CA GLN A 455 14.11 25.13 -12.52
C GLN A 455 13.91 25.63 -11.09
N PHE A 456 14.43 24.92 -10.07
CA PHE A 456 14.40 25.41 -8.69
C PHE A 456 15.23 26.70 -8.53
N ALA A 457 16.37 26.81 -9.22
CA ALA A 457 17.17 28.03 -9.21
C ALA A 457 16.42 29.22 -9.84
N ALA A 458 15.78 29.02 -11.00
CA ALA A 458 14.96 30.03 -11.65
C ALA A 458 13.76 30.45 -10.77
N ALA A 459 13.08 29.49 -10.15
CA ALA A 459 11.99 29.75 -9.22
C ALA A 459 12.45 30.59 -8.01
N ALA A 460 13.60 30.25 -7.44
CA ALA A 460 14.18 30.99 -6.32
C ALA A 460 14.56 32.43 -6.72
N GLU A 461 15.19 32.63 -7.87
CA GLU A 461 15.56 33.97 -8.36
C GLU A 461 14.33 34.86 -8.57
N LEU A 462 13.32 34.36 -9.28
CA LEU A 462 12.09 35.10 -9.57
C LEU A 462 11.28 35.38 -8.30
N GLY A 463 11.15 34.38 -7.43
CA GLY A 463 10.38 34.48 -6.18
C GLY A 463 11.02 35.40 -5.15
N LEU A 464 12.36 35.43 -5.05
CA LEU A 464 13.07 36.36 -4.14
C LEU A 464 13.06 37.80 -4.62
N ALA A 465 12.81 38.03 -5.91
CA ALA A 465 12.66 39.37 -6.47
C ALA A 465 11.24 39.96 -6.30
N ALA A 466 10.30 39.20 -5.72
CA ALA A 466 8.94 39.66 -5.43
C ALA A 466 8.88 40.39 -4.07
N PRO A 467 7.85 41.23 -3.83
CA PRO A 467 7.67 41.91 -2.54
C PRO A 467 7.55 40.95 -1.35
N ASP A 468 6.90 39.80 -1.54
CA ASP A 468 6.91 38.67 -0.61
C ASP A 468 7.95 37.64 -1.08
N PRO A 469 9.07 37.44 -0.35
CA PRO A 469 10.10 36.48 -0.73
C PRO A 469 9.71 35.01 -0.48
N THR A 470 8.54 34.75 0.12
CA THR A 470 8.10 33.40 0.50
C THR A 470 8.20 32.38 -0.63
N PRO A 471 7.70 32.63 -1.86
CA PRO A 471 7.83 31.67 -2.96
C PRO A 471 9.28 31.33 -3.32
N GLY A 472 10.17 32.32 -3.20
CA GLY A 472 11.60 32.12 -3.43
C GLY A 472 12.28 31.28 -2.34
N ILE A 473 11.87 31.47 -1.07
CA ILE A 473 12.33 30.65 0.05
C ILE A 473 11.83 29.22 -0.10
N GLU A 474 10.57 29.01 -0.46
CA GLU A 474 10.03 27.66 -0.72
C GLU A 474 10.76 26.94 -1.85
N ALA A 475 11.12 27.65 -2.92
CA ALA A 475 11.93 27.10 -4.00
C ALA A 475 13.34 26.69 -3.53
N LEU A 476 13.97 27.44 -2.62
CA LEU A 476 15.25 27.06 -2.02
C LEU A 476 15.12 25.81 -1.13
N LEU A 477 14.03 25.67 -0.38
CA LEU A 477 13.75 24.46 0.41
C LEU A 477 13.54 23.23 -0.48
N ASP A 478 12.81 23.40 -1.58
CA ASP A 478 12.62 22.33 -2.57
C ASP A 478 13.97 21.93 -3.21
N HIS A 479 14.80 22.92 -3.55
CA HIS A 479 16.15 22.69 -4.08
C HIS A 479 17.03 21.93 -3.09
N SER A 480 17.06 22.36 -1.82
CA SER A 480 17.82 21.69 -0.76
C SER A 480 17.42 20.21 -0.63
N THR A 481 16.11 19.95 -0.62
CA THR A 481 15.55 18.60 -0.54
C THR A 481 15.95 17.75 -1.74
N ALA A 482 15.86 18.28 -2.96
CA ALA A 482 16.27 17.59 -4.17
C ALA A 482 17.78 17.26 -4.16
N CYS A 483 18.62 18.21 -3.73
CA CYS A 483 20.06 17.97 -3.57
C CYS A 483 20.33 16.86 -2.54
N TRP A 484 19.62 16.84 -1.42
CA TRP A 484 19.74 15.80 -0.39
C TRP A 484 19.44 14.42 -0.97
N ILE A 485 18.27 14.25 -1.59
CA ILE A 485 17.83 12.95 -2.15
C ILE A 485 18.78 12.46 -3.25
N ALA A 486 19.28 13.39 -4.08
CA ALA A 486 20.26 13.12 -5.14
C ALA A 486 21.68 12.83 -4.61
N GLY A 487 21.92 12.95 -3.30
CA GLY A 487 23.25 12.72 -2.70
C GLY A 487 24.23 13.84 -2.96
N ARG A 488 23.79 15.11 -2.89
CA ARG A 488 24.63 16.31 -2.96
C ARG A 488 24.44 17.14 -1.69
N ILE A 489 24.79 16.56 -0.54
CA ILE A 489 24.45 17.10 0.78
C ILE A 489 25.07 18.49 1.02
N ALA A 490 26.30 18.72 0.54
CA ALA A 490 26.93 20.04 0.67
C ALA A 490 26.10 21.15 -0.01
N ARG A 491 25.52 20.87 -1.20
CA ARG A 491 24.60 21.78 -1.89
C ARG A 491 23.28 21.91 -1.15
N ALA A 492 22.78 20.82 -0.59
CA ALA A 492 21.58 20.85 0.25
C ALA A 492 21.73 21.80 1.44
N VAL A 493 22.88 21.74 2.12
CA VAL A 493 23.23 22.64 3.24
C VAL A 493 23.32 24.09 2.75
N GLU A 494 24.00 24.37 1.64
CA GLU A 494 24.11 25.72 1.06
C GLU A 494 22.71 26.37 0.86
N PHE A 495 21.79 25.64 0.23
CA PHE A 495 20.45 26.15 -0.02
C PHE A 495 19.60 26.25 1.24
N ALA A 496 19.74 25.31 2.18
CA ALA A 496 19.01 25.38 3.44
C ALA A 496 19.46 26.55 4.32
N VAL A 497 20.77 26.84 4.38
CA VAL A 497 21.31 28.03 5.06
C VAL A 497 20.72 29.29 4.45
N ARG A 498 20.79 29.43 3.11
CA ARG A 498 20.24 30.61 2.43
C ARG A 498 18.74 30.76 2.66
N ALA A 499 17.97 29.67 2.62
CA ALA A 499 16.53 29.68 2.90
C ALA A 499 16.25 30.14 4.34
N ARG A 500 17.01 29.62 5.31
CA ARG A 500 16.90 29.97 6.73
C ARG A 500 17.21 31.44 7.00
N ASP A 501 18.29 31.97 6.42
CA ASP A 501 18.67 33.37 6.60
C ASP A 501 17.59 34.33 6.07
N LEU A 502 16.98 33.99 4.93
CA LEU A 502 15.91 34.77 4.32
C LEU A 502 14.56 34.63 5.05
N ALA A 503 14.32 33.48 5.68
CA ALA A 503 13.07 33.20 6.39
C ALA A 503 12.93 33.92 7.74
N HIS A 504 13.97 34.60 8.23
CA HIS A 504 13.94 35.31 9.52
C HIS A 504 12.78 36.31 9.64
N ASN A 505 12.47 37.00 8.54
CA ASN A 505 11.37 37.98 8.45
C ASN A 505 10.10 37.42 7.79
N ALA A 506 10.08 36.13 7.44
CA ALA A 506 8.94 35.49 6.79
C ALA A 506 7.88 35.06 7.82
N GLY A 507 6.74 34.57 7.33
CA GLY A 507 5.70 33.98 8.17
C GLY A 507 6.24 32.82 9.02
N PRO A 508 5.64 32.57 10.21
CA PRO A 508 6.17 31.59 11.17
C PRO A 508 6.25 30.17 10.61
N ASP A 509 5.37 29.79 9.68
CA ASP A 509 5.41 28.49 9.01
C ASP A 509 6.67 28.29 8.15
N VAL A 510 6.96 29.26 7.27
CA VAL A 510 8.13 29.24 6.38
C VAL A 510 9.42 29.21 7.19
N ARG A 511 9.49 30.00 8.26
CA ARG A 511 10.64 30.01 9.19
C ARG A 511 10.88 28.63 9.81
N ARG A 512 9.85 27.98 10.37
CA ARG A 512 9.99 26.63 10.95
C ARG A 512 10.41 25.59 9.92
N ARG A 513 9.84 25.63 8.72
CA ARG A 513 10.21 24.71 7.62
C ARG A 513 11.67 24.92 7.21
N ALA A 514 12.14 26.17 7.16
CA ALA A 514 13.53 26.47 6.87
C ALA A 514 14.49 26.03 7.99
N ASP A 515 14.19 26.34 9.25
CA ASP A 515 14.99 25.93 10.41
C ASP A 515 15.10 24.40 10.52
N SER A 516 13.97 23.68 10.36
CA SER A 516 13.95 22.22 10.43
C SER A 516 14.65 21.55 9.25
N THR A 517 14.51 22.08 8.03
CA THR A 517 15.21 21.56 6.84
C THR A 517 16.71 21.75 6.96
N TRP A 518 17.15 22.95 7.34
CA TRP A 518 18.55 23.25 7.64
C TRP A 518 19.11 22.31 8.71
N ALA A 519 18.41 22.15 9.83
CA ALA A 519 18.84 21.28 10.89
C ALA A 519 19.00 19.82 10.44
N LEU A 520 18.08 19.30 9.62
CA LEU A 520 18.16 17.96 9.08
C LEU A 520 19.40 17.76 8.19
N VAL A 521 19.59 18.62 7.18
CA VAL A 521 20.70 18.45 6.23
C VAL A 521 22.05 18.71 6.89
N THR A 522 22.13 19.65 7.84
CA THR A 522 23.34 19.89 8.65
C THR A 522 23.67 18.70 9.55
N PHE A 523 22.67 18.11 10.20
CA PHE A 523 22.84 16.89 11.00
C PHE A 523 23.38 15.72 10.17
N ILE A 524 22.76 15.45 9.03
CA ILE A 524 23.17 14.41 8.07
C ILE A 524 24.60 14.65 7.55
N SER A 525 25.00 15.92 7.40
CA SER A 525 26.35 16.31 6.99
C SER A 525 27.41 16.19 8.11
N GLY A 526 27.02 15.72 9.31
CA GLY A 526 27.92 15.44 10.42
C GLY A 526 28.04 16.56 11.46
N SER A 527 27.09 17.49 11.54
CA SER A 527 27.09 18.57 12.54
C SER A 527 25.76 18.65 13.30
N ALA A 528 25.83 18.64 14.63
CA ALA A 528 24.65 18.76 15.49
C ALA A 528 24.25 20.21 15.83
N GLU A 529 24.85 21.21 15.19
CA GLU A 529 24.56 22.63 15.43
C GLU A 529 23.07 22.97 15.23
N GLY A 530 22.41 22.27 14.31
CA GLY A 530 20.98 22.49 14.03
C GLY A 530 20.01 21.88 15.02
N LEU A 531 20.47 21.04 15.95
CA LEU A 531 19.60 20.32 16.89
C LEU A 531 18.68 21.24 17.72
N PRO A 532 19.15 22.37 18.30
CA PRO A 532 18.27 23.29 19.03
C PRO A 532 17.21 23.95 18.14
N ALA A 533 17.55 24.27 16.89
CA ALA A 533 16.60 24.86 15.94
C ALA A 533 15.52 23.86 15.52
N ALA A 534 15.89 22.59 15.28
CA ALA A 534 14.91 21.53 15.04
C ALA A 534 13.96 21.33 16.22
N ALA A 535 14.48 21.33 17.45
CA ALA A 535 13.67 21.20 18.66
C ALA A 535 12.68 22.36 18.81
N ALA A 536 13.12 23.61 18.56
CA ALA A 536 12.25 24.78 18.60
C ALA A 536 11.16 24.74 17.52
N ALA A 537 11.54 24.39 16.29
CA ALA A 537 10.60 24.26 15.17
C ALA A 537 9.55 23.16 15.44
N ALA A 538 9.95 22.02 16.01
CA ALA A 538 9.04 20.96 16.41
C ALA A 538 8.12 21.39 17.55
N ALA A 539 8.64 22.03 18.60
CA ALA A 539 7.83 22.51 19.72
C ALA A 539 6.75 23.52 19.27
N GLU A 540 7.05 24.39 18.32
CA GLU A 540 6.05 25.27 17.72
C GLU A 540 5.03 24.48 16.87
N ALA A 541 5.47 23.49 16.09
CA ALA A 541 4.58 22.64 15.28
C ALA A 541 3.64 21.79 16.15
N GLU A 542 4.07 21.40 17.35
CA GLU A 542 3.25 20.67 18.32
C GLU A 542 2.03 21.44 18.82
N LEU A 543 2.05 22.78 18.73
CA LEU A 543 0.90 23.62 19.09
C LEU A 543 -0.27 23.42 18.12
N ASN A 544 0.02 23.04 16.88
CA ASN A 544 -1.01 22.68 15.91
C ASN A 544 -0.53 21.59 14.93
N PRO A 545 -0.46 20.31 15.39
CA PRO A 545 0.08 19.20 14.60
C PRO A 545 -0.74 18.89 13.34
N LEU A 546 -2.01 19.32 13.29
CA LEU A 546 -2.89 19.12 12.14
C LEU A 546 -2.66 20.18 11.05
N LEU A 547 -2.20 21.37 11.43
CA LEU A 547 -1.78 22.43 10.51
C LEU A 547 -0.32 22.32 10.11
N ASP A 548 0.48 21.48 10.78
CA ASP A 548 1.81 21.17 10.29
C ASP A 548 1.64 20.49 8.93
N THR A 549 1.82 21.30 7.90
CA THR A 549 1.68 20.90 6.51
C THR A 549 2.87 20.02 6.21
N VAL A 550 2.75 18.74 6.58
CA VAL A 550 3.51 17.70 5.92
C VAL A 550 3.14 17.88 4.45
N ASP A 551 4.06 18.40 3.64
CA ASP A 551 4.06 18.19 2.20
C ASP A 551 4.72 16.82 2.03
N PRO A 552 3.99 15.71 2.26
CA PRO A 552 4.61 14.41 2.46
C PRO A 552 5.15 13.88 1.13
N THR A 553 4.77 14.53 0.02
CA THR A 553 5.31 14.32 -1.32
C THR A 553 6.74 14.83 -1.47
N TRP A 554 7.20 15.74 -0.60
CA TRP A 554 8.50 16.39 -0.72
C TRP A 554 9.34 16.43 0.57
N SER A 555 8.75 16.69 1.76
CA SER A 555 9.48 16.84 3.03
C SER A 555 8.78 16.15 4.21
N TRP A 556 9.53 15.76 5.24
CA TRP A 556 8.98 15.15 6.47
C TRP A 556 8.40 16.17 7.47
N GLY A 557 8.53 17.46 7.18
CA GLY A 557 8.09 18.55 8.05
C GLY A 557 8.92 18.68 9.34
N PRO A 558 8.67 19.73 10.15
CA PRO A 558 9.37 19.96 11.42
C PRO A 558 9.33 18.78 12.39
N LEU A 559 8.15 18.17 12.60
CA LEU A 559 8.01 17.04 13.52
C LEU A 559 8.77 15.79 13.03
N GLY A 560 8.68 15.46 11.75
CA GLY A 560 9.37 14.32 11.16
C GLY A 560 10.89 14.50 11.14
N ASN A 561 11.37 15.70 10.79
CA ASN A 561 12.79 16.03 10.81
C ASN A 561 13.36 15.96 12.22
N TYR A 562 12.68 16.54 13.22
CA TYR A 562 13.16 16.50 14.60
C TYR A 562 13.13 15.08 15.18
N MET A 563 12.07 14.32 14.91
CA MET A 563 12.00 12.91 15.31
C MET A 563 13.17 12.09 14.74
N PHE A 564 13.49 12.27 13.46
CA PHE A 564 14.64 11.64 12.81
C PHE A 564 15.95 12.03 13.52
N ILE A 565 16.20 13.32 13.69
CA ILE A 565 17.42 13.84 14.32
C ILE A 565 17.55 13.31 15.76
N SER A 566 16.50 13.40 16.58
CA SER A 566 16.50 12.95 17.97
C SER A 566 16.78 11.46 18.11
N GLU A 567 16.29 10.62 17.19
CA GLU A 567 16.57 9.18 17.21
C GLU A 567 18.07 8.91 17.03
N PHE A 568 18.72 9.56 16.06
CA PHE A 568 20.15 9.38 15.81
C PHE A 568 21.02 10.09 16.84
N ALA A 569 20.54 11.18 17.45
CA ALA A 569 21.19 11.86 18.57
C ALA A 569 21.02 11.12 19.91
N GLU A 570 20.46 9.90 19.90
CA GLU A 570 20.22 9.05 21.08
C GLU A 570 19.24 9.66 22.11
N GLN A 571 18.42 10.62 21.69
CA GLN A 571 17.32 11.21 22.44
C GLN A 571 16.03 10.38 22.27
N TYR A 572 16.11 9.07 22.52
CA TYR A 572 15.06 8.10 22.16
C TYR A 572 13.68 8.39 22.77
N ASP A 573 13.64 8.93 24.00
CA ASP A 573 12.37 9.25 24.65
C ASP A 573 11.67 10.43 23.97
N GLU A 574 12.46 11.40 23.51
CA GLU A 574 11.98 12.56 22.78
C GLU A 574 11.56 12.17 21.37
N ALA A 575 12.37 11.39 20.66
CA ALA A 575 12.02 10.83 19.35
C ALA A 575 10.68 10.07 19.42
N ARG A 576 10.49 9.22 20.44
CA ARG A 576 9.22 8.49 20.67
C ARG A 576 8.05 9.42 20.96
N ARG A 577 8.27 10.49 21.73
CA ARG A 577 7.23 11.47 22.08
C ARG A 577 6.73 12.21 20.84
N VAL A 578 7.66 12.78 20.06
CA VAL A 578 7.38 13.53 18.83
C VAL A 578 6.74 12.63 17.77
N LEU A 579 7.27 11.40 17.59
CA LEU A 579 6.68 10.39 16.72
C LEU A 579 5.23 10.09 17.09
N GLY A 580 4.93 9.95 18.38
CA GLY A 580 3.56 9.70 18.86
C GLY A 580 2.61 10.86 18.56
N ILE A 581 3.08 12.11 18.59
CA ILE A 581 2.29 13.29 18.24
C ILE A 581 2.01 13.29 16.73
N ALA A 582 3.06 13.17 15.91
CA ALA A 582 2.94 13.15 14.45
C ALA A 582 2.06 11.99 13.97
N TYR A 583 2.19 10.80 14.58
CA TYR A 583 1.39 9.62 14.21
C TYR A 583 -0.10 9.82 14.52
N ARG A 584 -0.43 10.35 15.70
CA ARG A 584 -1.83 10.65 16.04
C ARG A 584 -2.44 11.71 15.11
N ALA A 585 -1.66 12.74 14.75
CA ALA A 585 -2.09 13.73 13.79
C ALA A 585 -2.36 13.10 12.41
N ALA A 586 -1.42 12.27 11.92
CA ALA A 586 -1.56 11.57 10.65
C ALA A 586 -2.76 10.59 10.64
N GLU A 587 -3.01 9.88 11.75
CA GLU A 587 -4.20 9.02 11.90
C GLU A 587 -5.51 9.82 11.91
N GLN A 588 -5.54 10.97 12.61
CA GLN A 588 -6.72 11.85 12.65
C GLN A 588 -7.02 12.46 11.28
N LEU A 589 -5.99 12.83 10.53
CA LEU A 589 -6.11 13.32 9.16
C LEU A 589 -6.38 12.20 8.14
N GLY A 590 -6.23 10.94 8.53
CA GLY A 590 -6.33 9.80 7.63
C GLY A 590 -5.27 9.83 6.53
N ALA A 591 -4.04 10.27 6.82
CA ALA A 591 -2.98 10.51 5.83
C ALA A 591 -2.03 9.30 5.66
N PRO A 592 -2.31 8.33 4.78
CA PRO A 592 -1.52 7.09 4.66
C PRO A 592 -0.07 7.32 4.26
N MET A 593 0.23 8.37 3.48
CA MET A 593 1.60 8.73 3.13
C MET A 593 2.41 9.07 4.39
N ALA A 594 1.87 9.94 5.24
CA ALA A 594 2.49 10.30 6.51
C ALA A 594 2.58 9.10 7.45
N ILE A 595 1.50 8.31 7.59
CA ILE A 595 1.47 7.09 8.41
C ILE A 595 2.58 6.12 7.97
N GLY A 596 2.66 5.81 6.68
CA GLY A 596 3.65 4.87 6.15
C GLY A 596 5.09 5.34 6.29
N LEU A 597 5.36 6.65 6.11
CA LEU A 597 6.67 7.23 6.37
C LEU A 597 7.05 7.13 7.86
N LEU A 598 6.13 7.50 8.75
CA LEU A 598 6.34 7.42 10.19
C LEU A 598 6.51 5.97 10.67
N ASP A 599 5.76 5.02 10.12
CA ASP A 599 5.92 3.59 10.40
C ASP A 599 7.27 3.04 9.89
N SER A 600 7.73 3.49 8.73
CA SER A 600 9.07 3.14 8.21
C SER A 600 10.19 3.66 9.13
N LEU A 601 10.08 4.90 9.59
CA LEU A 601 11.02 5.51 10.55
C LEU A 601 10.96 4.80 11.91
N ARG A 602 9.76 4.49 12.39
CA ARG A 602 9.52 3.76 13.64
C ARG A 602 10.11 2.35 13.61
N ALA A 603 9.95 1.64 12.50
CA ALA A 603 10.53 0.31 12.32
C ALA A 603 12.07 0.38 12.46
N ASN A 604 12.72 1.36 11.83
CA ASN A 604 14.18 1.56 11.96
C ASN A 604 14.60 1.85 13.42
N ALA A 605 13.89 2.75 14.11
CA ALA A 605 14.12 3.03 15.53
C ALA A 605 13.94 1.78 16.42
N LEU A 606 12.94 0.95 16.13
CA LEU A 606 12.69 -0.30 16.86
C LEU A 606 13.77 -1.35 16.60
N ILE A 607 14.28 -1.46 15.36
CA ILE A 607 15.45 -2.32 15.06
C ILE A 607 16.63 -1.92 15.92
N ARG A 608 16.96 -0.62 16.00
CA ARG A 608 18.07 -0.11 16.82
C ARG A 608 17.95 -0.52 18.27
N ARG A 609 16.72 -0.42 18.80
CA ARG A 609 16.39 -0.78 20.19
C ARG A 609 16.23 -2.28 20.43
N GLY A 610 16.45 -3.12 19.42
CA GLY A 610 16.31 -4.58 19.51
C GLY A 610 14.87 -5.06 19.65
N ARG A 611 13.86 -4.27 19.26
CA ARG A 611 12.44 -4.68 19.33
C ARG A 611 11.98 -5.21 17.98
N LEU A 612 12.58 -6.31 17.51
CA LEU A 612 12.47 -6.75 16.12
C LEU A 612 11.06 -7.18 15.69
N HIS A 613 10.30 -7.83 16.58
CA HIS A 613 8.91 -8.22 16.27
C HIS A 613 7.98 -7.01 16.13
N GLU A 614 8.18 -5.98 16.95
CA GLU A 614 7.42 -4.73 16.82
C GLU A 614 7.86 -3.95 15.58
N ALA A 615 9.16 -3.96 15.26
CA ALA A 615 9.66 -3.39 14.01
C ALA A 615 9.00 -4.05 12.79
N LEU A 616 8.81 -5.37 12.83
CA LEU A 616 8.18 -6.12 11.74
C LEU A 616 6.72 -5.69 11.54
N ALA A 617 5.96 -5.59 12.63
CA ALA A 617 4.57 -5.13 12.56
C ALA A 617 4.44 -3.73 11.93
N HIS A 618 5.31 -2.79 12.31
CA HIS A 618 5.33 -1.45 11.71
C HIS A 618 5.80 -1.47 10.25
N ALA A 619 6.79 -2.29 9.91
CA ALA A 619 7.24 -2.44 8.52
C ALA A 619 6.15 -3.04 7.61
N GLU A 620 5.41 -4.06 8.08
CA GLU A 620 4.28 -4.65 7.37
C GLU A 620 3.11 -3.67 7.21
N HIS A 621 2.85 -2.84 8.24
CA HIS A 621 1.87 -1.77 8.12
C HIS A 621 2.30 -0.70 7.09
N ALA A 622 3.59 -0.34 7.06
CA ALA A 622 4.14 0.57 6.06
C ALA A 622 4.03 -0.02 4.63
N LEU A 623 4.18 -1.34 4.44
CA LEU A 623 3.93 -1.99 3.16
C LEU A 623 2.47 -1.84 2.71
N THR A 624 1.52 -1.94 3.65
CA THR A 624 0.10 -1.71 3.36
C THR A 624 -0.15 -0.28 2.89
N MET A 625 0.57 0.70 3.45
CA MET A 625 0.49 2.09 2.99
C MET A 625 1.17 2.28 1.63
N ALA A 626 2.23 1.53 1.33
CA ALA A 626 2.94 1.63 0.05
C ALA A 626 2.09 1.16 -1.14
N ASP A 627 1.19 0.19 -0.91
CA ASP A 627 0.19 -0.21 -1.91
C ASP A 627 -0.79 0.93 -2.25
N LEU A 628 -1.06 1.81 -1.29
CA LEU A 628 -1.92 2.98 -1.46
C LEU A 628 -1.18 4.19 -2.04
N VAL A 629 0.09 4.34 -1.67
CA VAL A 629 0.93 5.50 -2.01
C VAL A 629 2.26 5.01 -2.59
N PRO A 630 2.35 4.80 -3.92
CA PRO A 630 3.53 4.19 -4.53
C PRO A 630 4.85 4.96 -4.32
N SER A 631 4.81 6.27 -4.08
CA SER A 631 6.01 7.08 -3.79
C SER A 631 6.67 6.74 -2.44
N LEU A 632 5.95 6.09 -1.51
CA LEU A 632 6.47 5.56 -0.23
C LEU A 632 7.28 4.26 -0.40
N THR A 633 7.09 3.54 -1.51
CA THR A 633 7.55 2.16 -1.73
C THR A 633 9.00 1.92 -1.29
N GLY A 634 9.93 2.81 -1.66
CA GLY A 634 11.34 2.67 -1.31
C GLY A 634 11.59 2.63 0.20
N TYR A 635 10.93 3.49 0.98
CA TYR A 635 11.09 3.56 2.43
C TYR A 635 10.48 2.35 3.14
N ALA A 636 9.25 1.97 2.77
CA ALA A 636 8.59 0.81 3.35
C ALA A 636 9.36 -0.50 3.06
N TRP A 637 9.89 -0.64 1.85
CA TRP A 637 10.69 -1.80 1.46
C TRP A 637 12.04 -1.84 2.19
N ILE A 638 12.72 -0.71 2.40
CA ILE A 638 13.93 -0.65 3.24
C ILE A 638 13.60 -1.10 4.67
N ALA A 639 12.54 -0.55 5.27
CA ALA A 639 12.14 -0.87 6.64
C ALA A 639 11.89 -2.37 6.81
N ASN A 640 11.16 -2.97 5.86
CA ASN A 640 10.89 -4.40 5.88
C ASN A 640 12.15 -5.23 5.64
N ALA A 641 12.93 -4.92 4.60
CA ALA A 641 14.16 -5.63 4.25
C ALA A 641 15.17 -5.64 5.41
N ALA A 642 15.38 -4.49 6.05
CA ALA A 642 16.26 -4.37 7.21
C ALA A 642 15.74 -5.17 8.40
N THR A 643 14.42 -5.16 8.65
CA THR A 643 13.82 -5.92 9.76
C THR A 643 13.95 -7.42 9.56
N VAL A 644 13.58 -7.95 8.38
CA VAL A 644 13.67 -9.38 8.11
C VAL A 644 15.11 -9.89 8.09
N LEU A 645 16.07 -9.03 7.67
CA LEU A 645 17.49 -9.33 7.75
C LEU A 645 17.96 -9.52 9.21
N GLU A 646 17.55 -8.62 10.10
CA GLU A 646 17.88 -8.70 11.54
C GLU A 646 17.18 -9.87 12.24
N LEU A 647 16.00 -10.29 11.76
CA LEU A 647 15.33 -11.54 12.15
C LEU A 647 15.99 -12.81 11.59
N GLY A 648 16.99 -12.68 10.72
CA GLY A 648 17.73 -13.81 10.16
C GLY A 648 17.14 -14.44 8.89
N ARG A 649 16.13 -13.82 8.28
CA ARG A 649 15.47 -14.28 7.05
C ARG A 649 16.24 -13.77 5.82
N LEU A 650 17.40 -14.38 5.55
CA LEU A 650 18.35 -13.90 4.53
C LEU A 650 17.79 -13.89 3.11
N ASP A 651 17.04 -14.92 2.73
CA ASP A 651 16.50 -15.05 1.37
C ASP A 651 15.38 -14.02 1.11
N ASP A 652 14.55 -13.75 2.13
CA ASP A 652 13.54 -12.69 2.06
C ASP A 652 14.21 -11.32 1.93
N ALA A 653 15.24 -11.04 2.74
CA ALA A 653 16.01 -9.79 2.65
C ALA A 653 16.66 -9.62 1.27
N ALA A 654 17.19 -10.69 0.69
CA ALA A 654 17.78 -10.67 -0.66
C ALA A 654 16.72 -10.38 -1.74
N ALA A 655 15.55 -11.01 -1.66
CA ALA A 655 14.44 -10.77 -2.57
C ALA A 655 13.95 -9.32 -2.50
N TRP A 656 13.95 -8.71 -1.31
CA TRP A 656 13.65 -7.28 -1.18
C TRP A 656 14.73 -6.39 -1.79
N CYS A 657 16.01 -6.73 -1.64
CA CYS A 657 17.09 -6.00 -2.32
C CYS A 657 16.91 -6.03 -3.85
N ASP A 658 16.58 -7.19 -4.43
CA ASP A 658 16.32 -7.33 -5.88
C ASP A 658 15.16 -6.45 -6.36
N ARG A 659 14.15 -6.23 -5.50
CA ARG A 659 13.03 -5.32 -5.79
C ARG A 659 13.45 -3.86 -5.68
N LEU A 660 14.19 -3.51 -4.62
CA LEU A 660 14.70 -2.15 -4.37
C LEU A 660 15.61 -1.65 -5.49
N GLU A 661 16.41 -2.52 -6.11
CA GLU A 661 17.30 -2.19 -7.24
C GLU A 661 16.53 -1.74 -8.50
N LYS A 662 15.24 -2.07 -8.62
CA LYS A 662 14.39 -1.68 -9.76
C LYS A 662 13.77 -0.30 -9.60
N LEU A 663 13.83 0.30 -8.41
CA LEU A 663 13.29 1.63 -8.16
C LEU A 663 14.26 2.73 -8.61
N PRO A 664 13.79 3.96 -8.83
CA PRO A 664 14.66 5.13 -8.95
C PRO A 664 15.60 5.24 -7.75
N GLN A 665 16.91 5.35 -8.02
CA GLN A 665 17.94 5.19 -7.00
C GLN A 665 18.28 6.51 -6.29
N SER A 666 17.81 6.70 -5.05
CA SER A 666 18.29 7.76 -4.15
C SER A 666 19.60 7.36 -3.44
N VAL A 667 20.30 8.33 -2.85
CA VAL A 667 21.53 8.03 -2.08
C VAL A 667 21.26 7.08 -0.90
N ILE A 668 20.17 7.30 -0.18
CA ILE A 668 19.76 6.47 0.97
C ILE A 668 19.43 5.05 0.49
N LEU A 669 18.66 4.91 -0.59
CA LEU A 669 18.29 3.62 -1.14
C LEU A 669 19.52 2.79 -1.50
N ARG A 670 20.45 3.38 -2.25
CA ARG A 670 21.69 2.71 -2.66
C ARG A 670 22.51 2.27 -1.45
N LEU A 671 22.69 3.14 -0.45
CA LEU A 671 23.45 2.78 0.75
C LEU A 671 22.81 1.64 1.55
N TRP A 672 21.49 1.64 1.70
CA TRP A 672 20.78 0.53 2.36
C TRP A 672 20.92 -0.77 1.60
N ILE A 673 20.79 -0.76 0.27
CA ILE A 673 21.01 -1.95 -0.57
C ILE A 673 22.43 -2.50 -0.35
N GLN A 674 23.46 -1.66 -0.48
CA GLN A 674 24.86 -2.08 -0.31
C GLN A 674 25.12 -2.64 1.10
N ARG A 675 24.59 -1.99 2.14
CA ARG A 675 24.67 -2.49 3.51
C ARG A 675 24.05 -3.88 3.64
N MET A 676 22.83 -4.06 3.16
CA MET A 676 22.11 -5.33 3.27
C MET A 676 22.78 -6.44 2.46
N ARG A 677 23.22 -6.15 1.23
CA ARG A 677 23.98 -7.09 0.38
C ARG A 677 25.29 -7.51 1.04
N GLY A 678 26.04 -6.56 1.62
CA GLY A 678 27.26 -6.83 2.36
C GLY A 678 27.03 -7.77 3.56
N ILE A 679 26.00 -7.50 4.37
CA ILE A 679 25.63 -8.37 5.51
C ILE A 679 25.20 -9.77 5.02
N ILE A 680 24.37 -9.86 3.97
CA ILE A 680 23.91 -11.13 3.41
C ILE A 680 25.09 -11.96 2.89
N ALA A 681 26.01 -11.35 2.13
CA ALA A 681 27.21 -12.01 1.63
C ALA A 681 28.09 -12.53 2.78
N GLY A 682 28.33 -11.69 3.79
CA GLY A 682 29.14 -12.06 4.96
C GLY A 682 28.51 -13.21 5.75
N ARG A 683 27.18 -13.20 5.93
CA ARG A 683 26.45 -14.28 6.62
C ARG A 683 26.38 -15.58 5.82
N ARG A 684 26.52 -15.53 4.49
CA ARG A 684 26.67 -16.72 3.62
C ARG A 684 28.12 -17.22 3.54
N GLY A 685 29.06 -16.59 4.25
CA GLY A 685 30.48 -16.97 4.28
C GLY A 685 31.35 -16.29 3.23
N ASN A 686 30.78 -15.43 2.38
CA ASN A 686 31.49 -14.75 1.30
C ASN A 686 32.09 -13.42 1.78
N GLN A 687 33.13 -13.48 2.63
CA GLN A 687 33.70 -12.28 3.27
C GLN A 687 34.35 -11.28 2.30
N MET A 688 34.94 -11.76 1.20
CA MET A 688 35.52 -10.89 0.18
C MET A 688 34.45 -10.04 -0.50
N GLU A 689 33.37 -10.70 -0.95
CA GLU A 689 32.21 -10.04 -1.55
C GLU A 689 31.56 -9.06 -0.55
N ALA A 690 31.41 -9.47 0.72
CA ALA A 690 30.90 -8.58 1.76
C ALA A 690 31.74 -7.30 1.87
N SER A 691 33.07 -7.45 1.92
CA SER A 691 34.01 -6.32 1.95
C SER A 691 33.89 -5.44 0.70
N ASP A 692 33.72 -6.01 -0.49
CA ASP A 692 33.56 -5.25 -1.74
C ASP A 692 32.29 -4.39 -1.73
N GLN A 693 31.16 -4.94 -1.25
CA GLN A 693 29.91 -4.18 -1.07
C GLN A 693 30.10 -2.99 -0.11
N PHE A 694 30.89 -3.16 0.96
CA PHE A 694 31.15 -2.08 1.92
C PHE A 694 32.12 -1.01 1.41
N LEU A 695 33.06 -1.34 0.52
CA LEU A 695 33.85 -0.33 -0.19
C LEU A 695 32.97 0.53 -1.09
N ILE A 696 31.96 -0.07 -1.74
CA ILE A 696 30.96 0.67 -2.52
C ILE A 696 30.14 1.57 -1.60
N ALA A 697 29.68 1.06 -0.46
CA ALA A 697 28.94 1.86 0.53
C ALA A 697 29.76 3.06 1.04
N GLU A 698 31.03 2.86 1.40
CA GLU A 698 31.96 3.92 1.81
C GLU A 698 32.09 4.99 0.72
N LYS A 699 32.30 4.58 -0.53
CA LYS A 699 32.42 5.50 -1.66
C LYS A 699 31.15 6.33 -1.87
N ILE A 700 29.97 5.70 -1.81
CA ILE A 700 28.69 6.41 -1.96
C ILE A 700 28.50 7.43 -0.84
N ALA A 701 28.74 7.04 0.42
CA ALA A 701 28.57 7.93 1.57
C ALA A 701 29.51 9.15 1.48
N ASN A 702 30.79 8.92 1.16
CA ASN A 702 31.78 9.99 1.04
C ASN A 702 31.51 10.92 -0.15
N GLN A 703 31.13 10.39 -1.31
CA GLN A 703 30.77 11.22 -2.47
C GLN A 703 29.52 12.06 -2.21
N ALA A 704 28.59 11.54 -1.43
CA ALA A 704 27.37 12.27 -1.11
C ALA A 704 27.54 13.37 -0.06
N GLY A 705 28.56 13.25 0.80
CA GLY A 705 28.71 14.06 2.01
C GLY A 705 27.84 13.57 3.17
N LEU A 706 27.49 12.27 3.20
CA LEU A 706 26.72 11.68 4.29
C LEU A 706 27.69 11.28 5.41
N PHE A 707 27.82 12.15 6.41
CA PHE A 707 28.83 12.02 7.45
C PHE A 707 28.27 11.76 8.85
N GLU A 708 26.95 11.73 9.05
CA GLU A 708 26.36 11.12 10.24
C GLU A 708 26.35 9.58 10.10
N PRO A 709 27.20 8.84 10.83
CA PRO A 709 27.35 7.39 10.66
C PRO A 709 26.09 6.61 11.04
N CYS A 710 25.24 7.18 11.90
CA CYS A 710 24.09 6.48 12.40
C CYS A 710 22.96 6.39 11.35
N VAL A 711 22.87 7.31 10.38
CA VAL A 711 21.76 7.33 9.38
C VAL A 711 21.67 6.00 8.61
N VAL A 712 22.80 5.52 8.07
CA VAL A 712 22.93 4.17 7.53
C VAL A 712 24.14 3.50 8.19
N PRO A 713 23.94 2.59 9.16
CA PRO A 713 25.04 2.08 10.00
C PRO A 713 25.80 0.95 9.28
N TRP A 714 26.46 1.27 8.17
CA TRP A 714 27.25 0.31 7.37
C TRP A 714 28.64 0.05 7.96
N SER A 715 29.21 1.01 8.69
CA SER A 715 30.60 1.02 9.14
C SER A 715 30.99 -0.14 10.06
N ARG A 716 30.11 -0.54 10.98
CA ARG A 716 30.35 -1.68 11.87
C ARG A 716 30.54 -2.99 11.10
N ASP A 717 29.60 -3.25 10.19
CA ASP A 717 29.58 -4.48 9.40
C ASP A 717 30.73 -4.46 8.38
N ALA A 718 31.10 -3.28 7.85
CA ALA A 718 32.27 -3.06 7.01
C ALA A 718 33.59 -3.41 7.70
N ILE A 719 33.84 -2.87 8.90
CA ILE A 719 35.06 -3.18 9.68
C ILE A 719 35.21 -4.69 9.85
N THR A 720 34.11 -5.35 10.23
CA THR A 720 34.09 -6.80 10.46
C THR A 720 34.38 -7.59 9.19
N ALA A 721 33.78 -7.21 8.05
CA ALA A 721 34.04 -7.84 6.76
C ALA A 721 35.49 -7.65 6.29
N HIS A 722 36.02 -6.43 6.39
CA HIS A 722 37.40 -6.10 6.04
C HIS A 722 38.40 -6.89 6.88
N VAL A 723 38.21 -6.97 8.20
CA VAL A 723 39.08 -7.78 9.08
C VAL A 723 38.98 -9.26 8.74
N ALA A 724 37.77 -9.76 8.48
CA ALA A 724 37.55 -11.17 8.15
C ALA A 724 38.25 -11.61 6.85
N CYS A 725 38.30 -10.74 5.83
CA CYS A 725 38.99 -11.02 4.57
C CYS A 725 40.45 -10.52 4.52
N GLY A 726 40.98 -9.95 5.62
CA GLY A 726 42.38 -9.51 5.73
C GLY A 726 42.69 -8.13 5.15
N ARG A 727 41.70 -7.32 4.80
CA ARG A 727 41.89 -5.93 4.34
C ARG A 727 42.01 -4.96 5.52
N LEU A 728 43.10 -5.07 6.27
CA LEU A 728 43.26 -4.36 7.55
C LEU A 728 43.37 -2.83 7.37
N ASP A 729 43.97 -2.36 6.28
CA ASP A 729 44.06 -0.93 5.97
C ASP A 729 42.68 -0.32 5.69
N ASP A 730 41.78 -1.07 5.03
CA ASP A 730 40.40 -0.65 4.81
C ASP A 730 39.63 -0.58 6.14
N ALA A 731 39.78 -1.58 7.00
CA ALA A 731 39.21 -1.56 8.35
C ALA A 731 39.71 -0.37 9.18
N ALA A 732 41.02 -0.13 9.18
CA ALA A 732 41.64 0.99 9.88
C ALA A 732 41.16 2.35 9.35
N ARG A 733 40.98 2.48 8.02
CA ARG A 733 40.40 3.67 7.41
C ARG A 733 38.98 3.94 7.89
N VAL A 734 38.11 2.92 7.93
CA VAL A 734 36.73 3.06 8.42
C VAL A 734 36.70 3.41 9.92
N VAL A 735 37.61 2.84 10.72
CA VAL A 735 37.76 3.20 12.14
C VAL A 735 38.16 4.67 12.29
N GLY A 736 39.20 5.13 11.58
CA GLY A 736 39.61 6.54 11.62
C GLY A 736 38.52 7.49 11.13
N TRP A 737 37.74 7.06 10.14
CA TRP A 737 36.56 7.78 9.64
C TRP A 737 35.49 7.96 10.74
N LEU A 738 35.25 6.95 11.57
CA LEU A 738 34.33 7.03 12.71
C LEU A 738 34.87 7.91 13.84
N GLU A 739 36.14 7.76 14.19
CA GLU A 739 36.80 8.55 15.24
C GLU A 739 36.68 10.05 14.94
N ALA A 740 37.05 10.47 13.73
CA ALA A 740 37.00 11.86 13.30
C ALA A 740 35.58 12.48 13.33
N ARG A 741 34.53 11.67 13.14
CA ARG A 741 33.13 12.14 13.15
C ARG A 741 32.50 12.13 14.54
N SER A 742 32.94 11.22 15.40
CA SER A 742 32.39 11.08 16.76
C SER A 742 32.68 12.28 17.67
N GLU A 743 33.65 13.14 17.32
CA GLU A 743 33.99 14.34 18.10
C GLU A 743 32.90 15.42 18.06
N HIS A 744 32.16 15.52 16.95
CA HIS A 744 31.22 16.61 16.69
C HIS A 744 29.74 16.19 16.78
N LEU A 745 29.48 14.90 17.02
CA LEU A 745 28.14 14.35 17.06
C LEU A 745 27.74 13.97 18.50
N PRO A 746 26.47 14.19 18.89
CA PRO A 746 25.98 13.86 20.23
C PRO A 746 25.83 12.35 20.45
N CYS A 747 25.80 11.57 19.37
CA CYS A 747 25.63 10.12 19.41
C CYS A 747 26.92 9.41 19.84
N ARG A 748 26.79 8.41 20.70
CA ARG A 748 27.90 7.64 21.26
C ARG A 748 28.21 6.41 20.42
N TRP A 749 27.24 5.92 19.65
CA TRP A 749 27.38 4.73 18.80
C TRP A 749 28.61 4.74 17.87
N PRO A 750 28.95 5.85 17.16
CA PRO A 750 30.14 5.88 16.32
C PRO A 750 31.43 5.65 17.11
N ARG A 751 31.54 6.24 18.30
CA ARG A 751 32.69 6.06 19.20
C ARG A 751 32.81 4.62 19.67
N ALA A 752 31.70 4.02 20.13
CA ALA A 752 31.68 2.62 20.55
C ALA A 752 32.10 1.68 19.40
N THR A 753 31.63 1.97 18.19
CA THR A 753 31.96 1.19 16.98
C THR A 753 33.41 1.36 16.54
N ALA A 754 34.00 2.55 16.69
CA ALA A 754 35.42 2.79 16.45
C ALA A 754 36.29 1.98 17.42
N VAL A 755 35.99 2.01 18.71
CA VAL A 755 36.71 1.24 19.75
C VAL A 755 36.59 -0.27 19.48
N PHE A 756 35.39 -0.75 19.12
CA PHE A 756 35.19 -2.14 18.68
C PHE A 756 36.06 -2.50 17.46
N GLY A 757 36.17 -1.60 16.48
CA GLY A 757 37.02 -1.81 15.32
C GLY A 757 38.51 -1.83 15.65
N ARG A 758 38.97 -0.97 16.58
CA ARG A 758 40.34 -1.02 17.12
C ARG A 758 40.60 -2.36 17.82
N ALA A 759 39.63 -2.89 18.56
CA ALA A 759 39.74 -4.21 19.21
C ALA A 759 39.95 -5.33 18.18
N GLN A 760 39.17 -5.35 17.10
CA GLN A 760 39.32 -6.34 16.02
C GLN A 760 40.67 -6.23 15.30
N LEU A 761 41.17 -5.01 15.08
CA LEU A 761 42.49 -4.79 14.47
C LEU A 761 43.61 -5.29 15.41
N ALA A 762 43.54 -4.98 16.70
CA ALA A 762 44.51 -5.45 17.69
C ALA A 762 44.49 -6.99 17.82
N GLU A 763 43.31 -7.60 17.83
CA GLU A 763 43.15 -9.06 17.79
C GLU A 763 43.85 -9.66 16.56
N LYS A 764 43.63 -9.07 15.39
CA LYS A 764 44.22 -9.58 14.14
C LYS A 764 45.74 -9.40 14.07
N SER A 765 46.27 -8.36 14.71
CA SER A 765 47.71 -8.12 14.88
C SER A 765 48.37 -8.97 15.98
N GLY A 766 47.58 -9.72 16.76
CA GLY A 766 48.08 -10.55 17.86
C GLY A 766 48.35 -9.80 19.17
N GLU A 767 47.90 -8.55 19.29
CA GLU A 767 48.05 -7.70 20.48
C GLU A 767 46.95 -8.02 21.50
N ASN A 768 46.99 -9.22 22.08
CA ASN A 768 45.89 -9.76 22.87
C ASN A 768 45.48 -8.90 24.09
N GLU A 769 46.44 -8.32 24.81
CA GLU A 769 46.14 -7.47 25.98
C GLU A 769 45.42 -6.18 25.56
N THR A 770 45.90 -5.55 24.49
CA THR A 770 45.27 -4.37 23.89
C THR A 770 43.87 -4.69 23.37
N ALA A 771 43.71 -5.81 22.66
CA ALA A 771 42.43 -6.25 22.13
C ALA A 771 41.41 -6.51 23.25
N GLU A 772 41.83 -7.17 24.34
CA GLU A 772 40.96 -7.42 25.48
C GLU A 772 40.47 -6.13 26.14
N ALA A 773 41.38 -5.18 26.39
CA ALA A 773 41.03 -3.89 26.98
C ALA A 773 40.04 -3.12 26.09
N LEU A 774 40.31 -3.05 24.78
CA LEU A 774 39.44 -2.37 23.82
C LEU A 774 38.07 -3.04 23.67
N TYR A 775 37.98 -4.37 23.74
CA TYR A 775 36.69 -5.05 23.75
C TYR A 775 35.86 -4.72 24.99
N ARG A 776 36.49 -4.64 26.18
CA ARG A 776 35.83 -4.21 27.42
C ARG A 776 35.36 -2.77 27.31
N ASP A 777 36.22 -1.86 26.84
CA ASP A 777 35.87 -0.46 26.62
C ASP A 777 34.69 -0.32 25.64
N ALA A 778 34.69 -1.08 24.55
CA ALA A 778 33.59 -1.09 23.59
C ALA A 778 32.27 -1.56 24.22
N LEU A 779 32.30 -2.61 25.07
CA LEU A 779 31.13 -3.09 25.80
C LEU A 779 30.64 -2.08 26.83
N ASP A 780 31.54 -1.43 27.57
CA ASP A 780 31.19 -0.38 28.52
C ASP A 780 30.51 0.80 27.81
N LEU A 781 30.98 1.18 26.62
CA LEU A 781 30.32 2.19 25.80
C LEU A 781 28.96 1.73 25.28
N TYR A 782 28.84 0.50 24.75
CA TYR A 782 27.57 0.00 24.25
C TYR A 782 26.52 -0.18 25.36
N SER A 783 26.92 -0.55 26.58
CA SER A 783 26.02 -0.70 27.73
C SER A 783 25.33 0.61 28.13
N GLN A 784 25.92 1.75 27.77
CA GLN A 784 25.36 3.08 28.00
C GLN A 784 24.40 3.54 26.89
N ILE A 785 24.30 2.77 25.80
CA ILE A 785 23.50 3.07 24.61
C ILE A 785 22.32 2.10 24.58
N ARG A 786 21.11 2.60 24.34
CA ARG A 786 19.89 1.76 24.20
C ARG A 786 19.84 1.02 22.84
N GLN A 787 20.95 0.41 22.41
CA GLN A 787 21.10 -0.29 21.13
C GLN A 787 21.67 -1.72 21.30
N PRO A 788 20.85 -2.69 21.75
CA PRO A 788 21.32 -4.00 22.20
C PRO A 788 21.91 -4.86 21.08
N LEU A 789 21.49 -4.73 19.82
CA LEU A 789 22.03 -5.54 18.72
C LEU A 789 23.54 -5.34 18.55
N SER A 790 24.01 -4.11 18.78
CA SER A 790 25.42 -3.80 18.74
C SER A 790 26.19 -4.46 19.90
N GLU A 791 25.61 -4.40 21.10
CA GLU A 791 26.18 -5.00 22.31
C GLU A 791 26.26 -6.53 22.18
N ILE A 792 25.17 -7.18 21.75
CA ILE A 792 25.10 -8.63 21.51
C ILE A 792 26.23 -9.08 20.60
N ARG A 793 26.35 -8.45 19.43
CA ARG A 793 27.40 -8.79 18.46
C ARG A 793 28.78 -8.61 19.08
N THR A 794 29.03 -7.52 19.81
CA THR A 794 30.32 -7.28 20.47
C THR A 794 30.63 -8.35 21.52
N MET A 795 29.65 -8.77 22.33
CA MET A 795 29.82 -9.86 23.30
C MET A 795 30.16 -11.19 22.64
N ILE A 796 29.57 -11.50 21.48
CA ILE A 796 29.88 -12.71 20.70
C ILE A 796 31.33 -12.67 20.20
N TYR A 797 31.76 -11.56 19.60
CA TYR A 797 33.14 -11.40 19.12
C TYR A 797 34.15 -11.46 20.28
N PHE A 798 33.87 -10.77 21.38
CA PHE A 798 34.75 -10.78 22.54
C PHE A 798 34.83 -12.16 23.22
N GLY A 799 33.69 -12.85 23.35
CA GLY A 799 33.64 -14.21 23.88
C GLY A 799 34.42 -15.21 23.01
N ARG A 800 34.32 -15.08 21.68
CA ARG A 800 35.14 -15.85 20.73
C ARG A 800 36.63 -15.57 20.92
N PHE A 801 37.01 -14.28 20.98
CA PHE A 801 38.39 -13.87 21.20
C PHE A 801 38.96 -14.46 22.51
N LEU A 802 38.26 -14.28 23.64
CA LEU A 802 38.64 -14.84 24.94
C LEU A 802 38.82 -16.37 24.87
N ARG A 803 37.92 -17.07 24.17
CA ARG A 803 38.05 -18.52 23.94
C ARG A 803 39.33 -18.86 23.17
N GLN A 804 39.64 -18.11 22.11
CA GLN A 804 40.82 -18.34 21.27
C GLN A 804 42.14 -18.12 22.02
N ILE A 805 42.19 -17.14 22.94
CA ILE A 805 43.37 -16.89 23.79
C ILE A 805 43.40 -17.76 25.07
N GLY A 806 42.54 -18.78 25.17
CA GLY A 806 42.53 -19.74 26.28
C GLY A 806 41.72 -19.33 27.51
N LYS A 807 41.12 -18.14 27.54
CA LYS A 807 40.28 -17.61 28.63
C LYS A 807 38.82 -18.05 28.53
N SER A 808 38.59 -19.35 28.28
CA SER A 808 37.23 -19.89 28.03
C SER A 808 36.26 -19.76 29.21
N ILE A 809 36.75 -19.69 30.45
CA ILE A 809 35.90 -19.46 31.64
C ILE A 809 35.41 -18.01 31.66
N GLU A 810 36.28 -17.05 31.37
CA GLU A 810 35.95 -15.61 31.31
C GLU A 810 35.06 -15.26 30.12
N ALA A 811 35.07 -16.07 29.05
CA ALA A 811 34.18 -15.89 27.91
C ALA A 811 32.69 -16.18 28.25
N ARG A 812 32.43 -17.09 29.19
CA ARG A 812 31.07 -17.62 29.45
C ARG A 812 30.06 -16.57 29.92
N PRO A 813 30.38 -15.64 30.84
CA PRO A 813 29.44 -14.60 31.25
C PRO A 813 28.98 -13.72 30.07
N TYR A 814 29.90 -13.31 29.19
CA TYR A 814 29.57 -12.51 28.00
C TYR A 814 28.69 -13.28 27.02
N LEU A 815 29.02 -14.55 26.76
CA LEU A 815 28.25 -15.39 25.83
C LEU A 815 26.87 -15.76 26.40
N ASN A 816 26.76 -16.06 27.69
CA ASN A 816 25.46 -16.25 28.36
C ASN A 816 24.60 -14.99 28.24
N ARG A 817 25.18 -13.81 28.55
CA ARG A 817 24.47 -12.53 28.44
C ARG A 817 24.05 -12.23 27.00
N ALA A 818 24.90 -12.57 26.01
CA ALA A 818 24.55 -12.43 24.60
C ALA A 818 23.35 -13.31 24.21
N VAL A 819 23.27 -14.56 24.70
CA VAL A 819 22.11 -15.43 24.48
C VAL A 819 20.84 -14.82 25.08
N GLU A 820 20.90 -14.34 26.32
CA GLU A 820 19.76 -13.70 27.01
C GLU A 820 19.24 -12.49 26.23
N VAL A 821 20.11 -11.51 25.97
CA VAL A 821 19.72 -10.25 25.33
C VAL A 821 19.30 -10.47 23.87
N ALA A 822 19.93 -11.41 23.14
CA ALA A 822 19.51 -11.76 21.79
C ALA A 822 18.13 -12.41 21.76
N THR A 823 17.82 -13.25 22.76
CA THR A 823 16.50 -13.88 22.89
C THR A 823 15.44 -12.84 23.21
N GLU A 824 15.70 -11.94 24.16
CA GLU A 824 14.82 -10.81 24.49
C GLU A 824 14.57 -9.90 23.28
N ALA A 825 15.59 -9.68 22.45
CA ALA A 825 15.48 -8.86 21.25
C ALA A 825 14.75 -9.54 20.06
N GLY A 826 14.45 -10.84 20.16
CA GLY A 826 13.91 -11.64 19.05
C GLY A 826 14.95 -11.94 17.96
N ALA A 827 16.23 -11.70 18.21
CA ALA A 827 17.34 -11.95 17.27
C ALA A 827 17.80 -13.41 17.37
N THR A 828 16.93 -14.34 16.97
CA THR A 828 17.11 -15.79 17.15
C THR A 828 18.43 -16.32 16.59
N TRP A 829 18.86 -15.82 15.44
CA TRP A 829 20.14 -16.23 14.84
C TRP A 829 21.36 -15.76 15.64
N LEU A 830 21.30 -14.58 16.29
CA LEU A 830 22.36 -14.12 17.19
C LEU A 830 22.37 -14.93 18.49
N ALA A 831 21.19 -15.29 19.01
CA ALA A 831 21.07 -16.16 20.17
C ALA A 831 21.70 -17.53 19.88
N GLN A 832 21.41 -18.11 18.71
CA GLN A 832 22.02 -19.37 18.29
C GLN A 832 23.53 -19.24 18.13
N GLN A 833 24.02 -18.18 17.48
CA GLN A 833 25.45 -17.94 17.33
C GLN A 833 26.18 -17.79 18.68
N ALA A 834 25.58 -17.07 19.64
CA ALA A 834 26.12 -16.94 20.99
C ALA A 834 26.13 -18.29 21.73
N MET A 835 25.08 -19.10 21.54
CA MET A 835 24.96 -20.43 22.13
C MET A 835 26.00 -21.41 21.56
N ASP A 836 26.28 -21.36 20.27
CA ASP A 836 27.32 -22.18 19.62
C ASP A 836 28.71 -21.84 20.18
N GLU A 837 29.05 -20.55 20.31
CA GLU A 837 30.31 -20.13 20.93
C GLU A 837 30.37 -20.49 22.42
N LEU A 838 29.24 -20.41 23.13
CA LEU A 838 29.13 -20.82 24.53
C LEU A 838 29.37 -22.32 24.70
N HIS A 839 28.81 -23.15 23.82
CA HIS A 839 29.06 -24.59 23.78
C HIS A 839 30.54 -24.88 23.49
N ALA A 840 31.15 -24.16 22.54
CA ALA A 840 32.57 -24.27 22.27
C ALA A 840 33.43 -23.91 23.50
N ALA A 841 33.08 -22.84 24.23
CA ALA A 841 33.78 -22.41 25.46
C ALA A 841 33.56 -23.32 26.68
N ARG A 842 32.48 -24.11 26.69
CA ARG A 842 32.25 -25.15 27.70
C ARG A 842 33.07 -26.41 27.43
N GLY A 843 33.54 -26.59 26.18
CA GLY A 843 34.16 -27.82 25.70
C GLY A 843 33.15 -28.97 25.59
N ARG A 844 33.49 -30.03 24.84
CA ARG A 844 32.72 -31.28 24.91
C ARG A 844 32.69 -31.73 26.37
N GLN A 845 31.53 -31.64 27.02
CA GLN A 845 31.31 -32.40 28.24
C GLN A 845 31.52 -33.87 27.87
N ARG A 846 32.68 -34.42 28.22
CA ARG A 846 32.79 -35.86 28.42
C ARG A 846 31.77 -36.15 29.52
N LYS A 847 30.60 -36.69 29.17
CA LYS A 847 29.76 -37.39 30.13
C LYS A 847 30.72 -38.33 30.87
N ARG A 848 30.96 -38.09 32.16
CA ARG A 848 31.55 -39.13 33.01
C ARG A 848 30.60 -40.31 32.85
N ALA A 849 31.06 -41.39 32.21
CA ALA A 849 30.35 -42.65 32.23
C ALA A 849 29.98 -42.92 33.68
N SER A 850 28.72 -43.27 33.94
CA SER A 850 28.34 -43.75 35.27
C SER A 850 29.27 -44.93 35.62
N PRO A 851 29.67 -45.13 36.88
CA PRO A 851 30.43 -46.33 37.28
C PRO A 851 29.81 -47.64 36.75
N ASP A 852 28.50 -47.62 36.50
CA ASP A 852 27.69 -48.74 36.03
C ASP A 852 27.58 -48.84 34.49
N ASP A 853 28.07 -47.86 33.73
CA ASP A 853 28.05 -47.92 32.26
C ASP A 853 29.13 -48.87 31.74
N LEU A 854 28.76 -49.74 30.80
CA LEU A 854 29.70 -50.62 30.13
C LEU A 854 30.62 -49.82 29.20
N THR A 855 31.93 -50.03 29.33
CA THR A 855 32.91 -49.49 28.38
C THR A 855 32.75 -50.14 27.00
N PRO A 856 33.25 -49.51 25.92
CA PRO A 856 33.18 -50.10 24.57
C PRO A 856 33.82 -51.48 24.43
N MET A 857 34.80 -51.81 25.29
CA MET A 857 35.43 -53.13 25.34
C MET A 857 34.57 -54.14 26.12
N GLU A 858 34.03 -53.73 27.27
CA GLU A 858 33.09 -54.56 28.06
C GLU A 858 31.83 -54.90 27.26
N ARG A 859 31.29 -53.95 26.48
CA ARG A 859 30.12 -54.20 25.63
C ARG A 859 30.41 -55.18 24.49
N ARG A 860 31.57 -55.05 23.83
CA ARG A 860 32.01 -55.99 22.79
C ARG A 860 32.18 -57.41 23.32
N VAL A 861 32.82 -57.54 24.48
CA VAL A 861 32.94 -58.83 25.18
C VAL A 861 31.56 -59.36 25.60
N GLY A 862 30.69 -58.50 26.10
CA GLY A 862 29.32 -58.84 26.48
C GLY A 862 28.46 -59.34 25.31
N MET A 863 28.55 -58.70 24.14
CA MET A 863 27.83 -59.11 22.91
C MET A 863 28.27 -60.50 22.45
N LEU A 864 29.58 -60.73 22.34
CA LEU A 864 30.09 -62.05 21.96
C LEU A 864 29.72 -63.13 22.98
N ALA A 865 29.58 -62.77 24.26
CA ALA A 865 29.09 -63.67 25.29
C ALA A 865 27.57 -63.92 25.22
N LEU A 866 26.76 -62.93 24.79
CA LEU A 866 25.34 -63.13 24.46
C LEU A 866 25.16 -64.08 23.28
N ASP A 867 26.06 -64.01 22.30
CA ASP A 867 26.07 -64.88 21.11
C ASP A 867 26.51 -66.34 21.42
N GLY A 868 26.76 -66.68 22.70
CA GLY A 868 27.06 -68.04 23.14
C GLY A 868 28.52 -68.46 23.01
N LEU A 869 29.43 -67.55 22.63
CA LEU A 869 30.85 -67.87 22.54
C LEU A 869 31.45 -68.12 23.93
N LYS A 870 32.33 -69.11 24.03
CA LYS A 870 33.11 -69.39 25.25
C LYS A 870 34.30 -68.43 25.34
N VAL A 871 34.81 -68.21 26.56
CA VAL A 871 35.94 -67.30 26.87
C VAL A 871 37.11 -67.41 25.89
N ARG A 872 37.56 -68.62 25.53
CA ARG A 872 38.66 -68.82 24.57
C ARG A 872 38.32 -68.33 23.16
N GLN A 873 37.08 -68.55 22.71
CA GLN A 873 36.63 -68.12 21.39
C GLN A 873 36.47 -66.60 21.33
N ILE A 874 36.01 -65.96 22.42
CA ILE A 874 35.95 -64.50 22.52
C ILE A 874 37.36 -63.90 22.52
N ALA A 875 38.30 -64.55 23.20
CA ALA A 875 39.70 -64.15 23.27
C ALA A 875 40.36 -64.19 21.87
N ASP A 876 40.12 -65.26 21.12
CA ASP A 876 40.58 -65.40 19.74
C ASP A 876 39.91 -64.35 18.82
N HIS A 877 38.61 -64.08 18.99
CA HIS A 877 37.86 -63.12 18.17
C HIS A 877 38.30 -61.67 18.37
N LEU A 878 38.74 -61.33 19.58
CA LEU A 878 39.20 -59.99 19.95
C LEU A 878 40.73 -59.86 19.96
N SER A 879 41.47 -60.93 19.63
CA SER A 879 42.94 -60.99 19.69
C SER A 879 43.51 -60.57 21.06
N VAL A 880 42.89 -61.03 22.15
CA VAL A 880 43.31 -60.76 23.54
C VAL A 880 43.47 -62.06 24.33
N SER A 881 44.06 -62.00 25.53
CA SER A 881 44.20 -63.20 26.37
C SER A 881 42.85 -63.66 26.96
N PRO A 882 42.63 -64.97 27.20
CA PRO A 882 41.45 -65.48 27.92
C PRO A 882 41.23 -64.79 29.27
N ARG A 883 42.31 -64.49 30.00
CA ARG A 883 42.27 -63.78 31.28
C ARG A 883 41.76 -62.35 31.16
N THR A 884 42.03 -61.69 30.02
CA THR A 884 41.52 -60.34 29.70
C THR A 884 40.01 -60.39 29.47
N VAL A 885 39.52 -61.41 28.75
CA VAL A 885 38.08 -61.63 28.53
C VAL A 885 37.36 -61.92 29.85
N GLU A 886 37.92 -62.78 30.70
CA GLU A 886 37.36 -63.07 32.03
C GLU A 886 37.24 -61.81 32.89
N SER A 887 38.27 -60.96 32.90
CA SER A 887 38.26 -59.67 33.62
C SER A 887 37.16 -58.73 33.11
N HIS A 888 36.98 -58.65 31.78
CA HIS A 888 35.90 -57.84 31.20
C HIS A 888 34.52 -58.43 31.46
N LEU A 889 34.34 -59.75 31.37
CA LEU A 889 33.07 -60.41 31.70
C LEU A 889 32.71 -60.21 33.18
N GLN A 890 33.67 -60.30 34.09
CA GLN A 890 33.42 -60.05 35.51
C GLN A 890 32.93 -58.62 35.76
N LYS A 891 33.49 -57.63 35.05
CA LYS A 891 33.02 -56.24 35.11
C LYS A 891 31.63 -56.07 34.48
N VAL A 892 31.35 -56.75 33.36
CA VAL A 892 30.02 -56.77 32.73
C VAL A 892 28.99 -57.34 33.70
N TYR A 893 29.30 -58.48 34.32
CA TYR A 893 28.46 -59.15 35.31
C TYR A 893 28.19 -58.27 36.52
N GLN A 894 29.22 -57.63 37.06
CA GLN A 894 29.09 -56.73 38.20
C GLN A 894 28.22 -55.51 37.87
N LYS A 895 28.40 -54.90 36.69
CA LYS A 895 27.66 -53.71 36.25
C LYS A 895 26.20 -53.99 35.87
N LEU A 896 25.92 -55.20 35.38
CA LEU A 896 24.56 -55.62 35.00
C LEU A 896 23.85 -56.41 36.10
N HIS A 897 24.49 -56.59 37.27
CA HIS A 897 24.00 -57.39 38.38
C HIS A 897 23.59 -58.82 37.99
N VAL A 898 24.38 -59.47 37.13
CA VAL A 898 24.22 -60.88 36.74
C VAL A 898 25.42 -61.70 37.22
N SER A 899 25.23 -63.00 37.46
CA SER A 899 26.26 -63.88 38.05
C SER A 899 26.85 -64.89 37.08
N SER A 900 26.28 -65.03 35.87
CA SER A 900 26.74 -65.99 34.87
C SER A 900 26.44 -65.54 33.44
N GLN A 901 27.13 -66.16 32.47
CA GLN A 901 26.86 -65.96 31.05
C GLN A 901 25.41 -66.31 30.68
N VAL A 902 24.83 -67.31 31.35
CA VAL A 902 23.43 -67.72 31.13
C VAL A 902 22.45 -66.65 31.62
N GLU A 903 22.75 -66.00 32.75
CA GLU A 903 21.94 -64.87 33.23
C GLU A 903 22.11 -63.63 32.34
N LEU A 904 23.33 -63.39 31.84
CA LEU A 904 23.57 -62.33 30.87
C LEU A 904 22.74 -62.54 29.59
N MET A 905 22.69 -63.77 29.04
CA MET A 905 21.84 -64.12 27.89
C MET A 905 20.35 -63.86 28.13
N LYS A 906 19.87 -64.04 29.37
CA LYS A 906 18.48 -63.76 29.73
C LYS A 906 18.20 -62.27 29.93
N ALA A 907 19.14 -61.54 30.52
CA ALA A 907 19.00 -60.12 30.83
C ALA A 907 19.20 -59.22 29.60
N GLY A 908 20.01 -59.66 28.64
CA GLY A 908 20.41 -58.86 27.48
C GLY A 908 21.37 -57.72 27.85
N LEU A 909 21.81 -56.97 26.84
CA LEU A 909 22.58 -55.74 27.03
C LEU A 909 21.66 -54.51 26.88
N PRO A 910 21.81 -53.47 27.71
CA PRO A 910 21.03 -52.25 27.57
C PRO A 910 21.28 -51.60 26.19
N VAL A 911 20.19 -51.24 25.51
CA VAL A 911 20.21 -50.55 24.21
C VAL A 911 20.80 -49.15 24.39
N GLU A 912 21.63 -48.73 23.43
CA GLU A 912 22.19 -47.38 23.41
C GLU A 912 21.04 -46.38 23.31
N ARG A 913 20.87 -45.50 24.32
CA ARG A 913 20.01 -44.33 24.14
C ARG A 913 20.71 -43.41 23.14
N SER A 914 20.41 -43.58 21.86
CA SER A 914 20.66 -42.56 20.84
C SER A 914 20.08 -41.24 21.38
N ALA A 915 20.88 -40.18 21.37
CA ALA A 915 20.35 -38.84 21.64
C ALA A 915 19.24 -38.54 20.62
N PRO A 916 18.18 -37.80 21.00
CA PRO A 916 17.24 -37.28 20.02
C PRO A 916 18.02 -36.31 19.12
N ASP A 917 17.92 -36.54 17.80
CA ASP A 917 18.39 -35.63 16.76
C ASP A 917 17.70 -34.26 16.86
#